data_AF-A0A7H9B830-F1
#
_entry.id   AF-A0A7H9B830-F1
#
_cell.length_a   1.000
_cell.length_b   1.000
_cell.length_c   1.000
_cell.angle_alpha   90.00
_cell.angle_beta   90.00
_cell.angle_gamma   90.00
#
_symmetry.space_group_name_H-M   'P 1'
#
loop_
_entity.id
_entity.type
_entity.pdbx_description
1 polymer ?
#
loop_
_entity_poly.entity_id
_entity_poly.type
_entity_poly.pdbx_seq_one_letter_code
_entity_poly.pdbx_strand_id
1 'polypeptide(L)'
;MEFPNEILNLIVSQGLDSCRTTVAWSQISKGFRNVITEYLGIIVVYDGDVSHNDPQDVSEYEALMADRNTIYLITDHVQYSDLDRFLYRYKNLLVVVRSNRSYSDVLASVFYAISQKCIEGTNLCVVYRTSLSFLSKLYFRELSLYQSKIRLCELHVIGNSLRSDDEMCDINTLFERTYIQNLRSLYSLDVQTPTQKLISKDLRVIKLLNFLEFNKKSSDFFSDCPNLKVIESMKYPTAVNEKDGVFRLPKCDFITLTNYVDGPHYPKIDGTRIYETLTLVPSLRSLDNQFSNLFFPNLKTLALRLNDSGTHQIGFHNSFFPKLRSLVCGSCIVSWSDISAAKSNLESIKVTLTSIEQLRWLQSCPQEIERLFITAPKSQLVHFPFANIFEESQLNFQHVEIEINHLWQCYLLQKVVIPSATHISSLKVVLDECSLIESMLSTEFPMSRWGLNCDDDFIVFNIPYVDHFTLIGTDSFKHTGSSKMLKSEEVSAPIISPHQGSTNMFYDADVTKEGAYAVSPSAFRRNSLAGADSRTARRQSAILFSGGTSERPRTSFSSVSASSVASTNSKEEHAFQGENVAFIFSEGCPEVLTTNIRALESSLFSWKETSSRIIHMLEVQVDGVSMANYSEPKGISNFLSVLVQEIINILKYPYDLRLPDVTVENLRVLIDLHQLNLQLPEKGRHTVPHQIQTLLSRRGFNLDVLTSMEEANYYILVKF
;
A
#
# COMPACT_ATOMS: atom_id res chain seq x y z
N MET A 1 -32.58 -34.10 37.13
CA MET A 1 -32.17 -33.18 38.22
C MET A 1 -32.14 -31.79 37.62
N GLU A 2 -33.05 -30.92 38.03
CA GLU A 2 -33.01 -29.49 37.70
C GLU A 2 -32.09 -28.79 38.72
N PHE A 3 -31.21 -27.90 38.26
CA PHE A 3 -30.41 -27.09 39.18
C PHE A 3 -31.33 -26.12 39.95
N PRO A 4 -31.09 -25.88 41.25
CA PRO A 4 -31.84 -24.89 42.02
C PRO A 4 -31.77 -23.51 41.34
N ASN A 5 -32.92 -22.82 41.25
CA ASN A 5 -33.02 -21.52 40.60
C ASN A 5 -32.10 -20.47 41.26
N GLU A 6 -31.81 -20.60 42.56
CA GLU A 6 -30.88 -19.71 43.26
C GLU A 6 -29.45 -19.85 42.73
N ILE A 7 -29.01 -21.07 42.44
CA ILE A 7 -27.67 -21.34 41.90
C ILE A 7 -27.58 -20.84 40.46
N LEU A 8 -28.63 -21.05 39.65
CA LEU A 8 -28.68 -20.56 38.27
C LEU A 8 -28.67 -19.03 38.22
N ASN A 9 -29.42 -18.36 39.10
CA ASN A 9 -29.40 -16.89 39.20
C ASN A 9 -28.04 -16.36 39.64
N LEU A 10 -27.34 -17.08 40.54
CA LEU A 10 -25.98 -16.74 40.94
C LEU A 10 -24.98 -16.90 39.79
N ILE A 11 -25.09 -17.96 38.99
CA ILE A 11 -24.26 -18.16 37.79
C ILE A 11 -24.52 -17.04 36.76
N VAL A 12 -25.78 -16.70 36.51
CA VAL A 12 -26.16 -15.64 35.57
C VAL A 12 -25.62 -14.28 36.03
N SER A 13 -25.75 -13.94 37.32
CA SER A 13 -25.26 -12.67 37.87
C SER A 13 -23.73 -12.58 37.91
N GLN A 14 -23.03 -13.70 38.02
CA GLN A 14 -21.56 -13.75 37.90
C GLN A 14 -21.07 -13.70 36.45
N GLY A 15 -21.89 -14.11 35.47
CA GLY A 15 -21.56 -14.12 34.04
C GLY A 15 -21.80 -12.79 33.30
N LEU A 16 -22.09 -11.70 34.02
CA LEU A 16 -22.36 -10.37 33.45
C LEU A 16 -21.08 -9.61 33.05
N ASP A 17 -19.92 -10.25 33.14
CA ASP A 17 -18.64 -9.75 32.63
C ASP A 17 -18.44 -10.00 31.13
N SER A 18 -19.43 -10.62 30.45
CA SER A 18 -19.41 -10.79 29.00
C SER A 18 -20.76 -10.48 28.34
N CYS A 19 -20.74 -9.62 27.32
CA CYS A 19 -21.91 -9.25 26.52
C CYS A 19 -22.51 -10.48 25.82
N ARG A 20 -21.68 -11.30 25.15
CA ARG A 20 -22.17 -12.51 24.45
C ARG A 20 -22.80 -13.53 25.40
N THR A 21 -22.18 -13.78 26.55
CA THR A 21 -22.72 -14.68 27.57
C THR A 21 -24.05 -14.16 28.12
N THR A 22 -24.13 -12.85 28.36
CA THR A 22 -25.34 -12.20 28.86
C THR A 22 -26.50 -12.30 27.86
N VAL A 23 -26.23 -12.03 26.58
CA VAL A 23 -27.22 -12.20 25.50
C VAL A 23 -27.70 -13.65 25.45
N ALA A 24 -26.79 -14.63 25.47
CA ALA A 24 -27.16 -16.05 25.45
C ALA A 24 -28.06 -16.45 26.63
N TRP A 25 -27.73 -16.02 27.86
CA TRP A 25 -28.57 -16.28 29.03
C TRP A 25 -29.96 -15.67 28.91
N SER A 26 -30.07 -14.47 28.35
CA SER A 26 -31.35 -13.79 28.16
C SER A 26 -32.29 -14.50 27.18
N GLN A 27 -31.73 -15.25 26.22
CA GLN A 27 -32.48 -16.00 25.22
C GLN A 27 -33.04 -17.32 25.77
N ILE A 28 -32.41 -17.88 26.80
CA ILE A 28 -32.83 -19.16 27.39
C ILE A 28 -34.18 -19.02 28.12
N SER A 29 -34.37 -17.96 28.91
CA SER A 29 -35.65 -17.74 29.62
C SER A 29 -35.91 -16.29 30.00
N LYS A 30 -37.19 -15.94 30.15
CA LYS A 30 -37.62 -14.63 30.69
C LYS A 30 -37.14 -14.39 32.12
N GLY A 31 -37.01 -15.45 32.92
CA GLY A 31 -36.51 -15.35 34.30
C GLY A 31 -35.08 -14.83 34.35
N PHE A 32 -34.19 -15.39 33.52
CA PHE A 32 -32.80 -14.91 33.44
C PHE A 32 -32.70 -13.51 32.86
N ARG A 33 -33.53 -13.17 31.86
CA ARG A 33 -33.61 -11.80 31.36
C ARG A 33 -33.96 -10.80 32.47
N ASN A 34 -34.92 -11.14 33.35
CA ASN A 34 -35.29 -10.28 34.47
C ASN A 34 -34.12 -10.08 35.44
N VAL A 35 -33.41 -11.16 35.80
CA VAL A 35 -32.20 -11.10 36.65
C VAL A 35 -31.14 -10.22 35.99
N ILE A 36 -30.85 -10.41 34.70
CA ILE A 36 -29.88 -9.59 33.96
C ILE A 36 -30.26 -8.11 34.02
N THR A 37 -31.52 -7.75 33.73
CA THR A 37 -31.98 -6.35 33.75
C THR A 37 -31.95 -5.71 35.14
N GLU A 38 -31.86 -6.51 36.22
CA GLU A 38 -31.73 -6.00 37.59
C GLU A 38 -30.27 -5.65 37.92
N TYR A 39 -29.30 -6.38 37.36
CA TYR A 39 -27.89 -6.28 37.71
C TYR A 39 -26.99 -5.64 36.63
N LEU A 40 -27.50 -5.44 35.40
CA LEU A 40 -26.78 -4.82 34.29
C LEU A 40 -27.36 -3.44 33.94
N GLY A 41 -26.53 -2.41 34.00
CA GLY A 41 -26.84 -1.09 33.45
C GLY A 41 -26.33 -0.95 32.01
N ILE A 42 -27.15 -0.40 31.12
CA ILE A 42 -26.83 -0.17 29.71
C ILE A 42 -26.78 1.34 29.44
N ILE A 43 -25.68 1.82 28.87
CA ILE A 43 -25.46 3.21 28.50
C ILE A 43 -25.32 3.27 26.97
N VAL A 44 -26.28 3.89 26.28
CA VAL A 44 -26.24 4.05 24.83
C VAL A 44 -25.79 5.47 24.50
N VAL A 45 -24.64 5.60 23.84
CA VAL A 45 -24.04 6.87 23.44
C VAL A 45 -24.17 7.05 21.93
N TYR A 46 -24.91 8.07 21.52
CA TYR A 46 -24.98 8.54 20.14
C TYR A 46 -23.95 9.63 19.92
N ASP A 47 -22.97 9.35 19.06
CA ASP A 47 -21.87 10.25 18.76
C ASP A 47 -21.90 10.73 17.30
N GLY A 48 -22.57 11.88 17.09
CA GLY A 48 -22.82 12.48 15.78
C GLY A 48 -24.23 12.22 15.23
N ASP A 49 -24.44 12.47 13.94
CA ASP A 49 -25.77 12.50 13.34
C ASP A 49 -26.44 11.13 13.31
N VAL A 50 -27.65 11.05 13.88
CA VAL A 50 -28.44 9.81 13.94
C VAL A 50 -29.15 9.60 12.61
N SER A 51 -28.44 9.11 11.59
CA SER A 51 -29.11 8.64 10.36
C SER A 51 -29.60 7.20 10.55
N HIS A 52 -30.91 7.00 10.56
CA HIS A 52 -31.64 5.74 10.84
C HIS A 52 -31.38 4.55 9.88
N ASN A 53 -30.45 4.65 8.93
CA ASN A 53 -30.11 3.54 8.03
C ASN A 53 -28.98 2.69 8.62
N ASP A 54 -29.24 2.10 9.78
CA ASP A 54 -28.31 1.14 10.38
C ASP A 54 -28.61 -0.26 9.83
N PRO A 55 -27.64 -0.95 9.17
CA PRO A 55 -27.79 -2.37 8.88
C PRO A 55 -27.97 -3.18 10.18
N GLN A 56 -28.69 -4.30 10.09
CA GLN A 56 -29.08 -5.16 11.22
C GLN A 56 -27.95 -5.38 12.23
N ASP A 57 -28.27 -5.18 13.50
CA ASP A 57 -27.33 -5.22 14.63
C ASP A 57 -26.84 -6.65 14.89
N VAL A 58 -25.53 -6.87 14.80
CA VAL A 58 -24.89 -8.20 15.02
C VAL A 58 -24.84 -8.56 16.51
N SER A 59 -25.01 -7.58 17.39
CA SER A 59 -24.70 -7.73 18.82
C SER A 59 -25.90 -8.07 19.72
N GLU A 60 -27.13 -8.07 19.18
CA GLU A 60 -28.40 -8.50 19.83
C GLU A 60 -28.67 -7.91 21.25
N TYR A 61 -27.88 -6.94 21.70
CA TYR A 61 -27.97 -6.36 23.04
C TYR A 61 -29.27 -5.60 23.27
N GLU A 62 -29.99 -5.22 22.21
CA GLU A 62 -31.30 -4.58 22.30
C GLU A 62 -32.30 -5.45 23.08
N ALA A 63 -32.14 -6.78 23.05
CA ALA A 63 -32.92 -7.69 23.88
C ALA A 63 -32.67 -7.51 25.39
N LEU A 64 -31.54 -6.91 25.80
CA LEU A 64 -31.20 -6.68 27.21
C LEU A 64 -31.73 -5.34 27.75
N MET A 65 -32.27 -4.49 26.88
CA MET A 65 -32.69 -3.13 27.23
C MET A 65 -34.09 -3.12 27.84
N ALA A 66 -34.24 -2.34 28.91
CA ALA A 66 -35.50 -1.93 29.52
C ALA A 66 -35.37 -0.51 30.10
N ASP A 67 -36.49 0.19 30.27
CA ASP A 67 -36.52 1.59 30.74
C ASP A 67 -35.79 1.81 32.08
N ARG A 68 -35.77 0.79 32.95
CA ARG A 68 -35.17 0.87 34.28
C ARG A 68 -33.64 0.72 34.29
N ASN A 69 -33.08 0.06 33.29
CA ASN A 69 -31.66 -0.32 33.24
C ASN A 69 -30.94 0.25 32.02
N THR A 70 -31.54 1.24 31.35
CA THR A 70 -30.97 1.87 30.15
C THR A 70 -30.96 3.39 30.33
N ILE A 71 -29.87 4.03 29.88
CA ILE A 71 -29.80 5.48 29.72
C ILE A 71 -29.24 5.82 28.33
N TYR A 72 -29.74 6.89 27.72
CA TYR A 72 -29.31 7.39 26.42
C TYR A 72 -28.56 8.71 26.59
N LEU A 73 -27.39 8.81 25.95
CA LEU A 73 -26.56 10.01 25.93
C LEU A 73 -26.34 10.43 24.48
N ILE A 74 -26.50 11.71 24.19
CA ILE A 74 -26.18 12.30 22.89
C ILE A 74 -24.98 13.21 23.11
N THR A 75 -23.86 12.96 22.41
CA THR A 75 -22.60 13.68 22.68
C THR A 75 -22.69 15.18 22.41
N ASP A 76 -23.65 15.63 21.61
CA ASP A 76 -23.89 17.06 21.37
C ASP A 76 -24.56 17.77 22.56
N HIS A 77 -25.27 17.04 23.42
CA HIS A 77 -26.02 17.57 24.56
C HIS A 77 -25.99 16.62 25.77
N VAL A 78 -24.80 16.34 26.32
CA VAL A 78 -24.64 15.38 27.43
C VAL A 78 -25.17 15.94 28.75
N GLN A 79 -26.09 15.21 29.40
CA GLN A 79 -26.56 15.49 30.76
C GLN A 79 -25.85 14.61 31.78
N TYR A 80 -24.76 15.11 32.38
CA TYR A 80 -23.92 14.33 33.30
C TYR A 80 -24.58 13.98 34.64
N SER A 81 -25.56 14.76 35.12
CA SER A 81 -26.24 14.51 36.40
C SER A 81 -26.98 13.17 36.42
N ASP A 82 -27.61 12.80 35.30
CA ASP A 82 -28.39 11.58 35.19
C ASP A 82 -27.50 10.35 35.02
N LEU A 83 -26.39 10.52 34.30
CA LEU A 83 -25.34 9.51 34.18
C LEU A 83 -24.76 9.16 35.56
N ASP A 84 -24.43 10.16 36.38
CA ASP A 84 -23.85 9.93 37.71
C ASP A 84 -24.76 9.06 38.58
N ARG A 85 -26.05 9.43 38.68
CA ARG A 85 -27.03 8.67 39.46
C ARG A 85 -27.20 7.25 38.92
N PHE A 86 -27.13 7.07 37.61
CA PHE A 86 -27.23 5.76 36.97
C PHE A 86 -26.03 4.85 37.30
N LEU A 87 -24.81 5.40 37.27
CA LEU A 87 -23.57 4.66 37.51
C LEU A 87 -23.47 4.10 38.94
N TYR A 88 -24.04 4.77 39.95
CA TYR A 88 -24.05 4.27 41.33
C TYR A 88 -25.00 3.09 41.57
N ARG A 89 -25.86 2.73 40.61
CA ARG A 89 -26.83 1.66 40.77
C ARG A 89 -26.32 0.28 40.33
N TYR A 90 -25.37 0.24 39.39
CA TYR A 90 -25.00 -0.98 38.69
C TYR A 90 -23.50 -1.28 38.81
N LYS A 91 -23.17 -2.52 39.20
CA LYS A 91 -21.78 -3.02 39.24
C LYS A 91 -21.34 -3.63 37.89
N ASN A 92 -22.26 -3.93 37.00
CA ASN A 92 -21.97 -4.38 35.64
C ASN A 92 -22.54 -3.37 34.66
N LEU A 93 -21.71 -2.90 33.74
CA LEU A 93 -22.07 -1.87 32.77
C LEU A 93 -21.77 -2.35 31.34
N LEU A 94 -22.74 -2.15 30.46
CA LEU A 94 -22.60 -2.27 29.01
C LEU A 94 -22.72 -0.89 28.38
N VAL A 95 -21.63 -0.40 27.78
CA VAL A 95 -21.62 0.88 27.07
C VAL A 95 -21.68 0.60 25.57
N VAL A 96 -22.73 1.08 24.91
CA VAL A 96 -22.89 0.96 23.46
C VAL A 96 -22.69 2.32 22.83
N VAL A 97 -21.63 2.46 22.03
CA VAL A 97 -21.32 3.68 21.28
C VAL A 97 -21.70 3.47 19.83
N ARG A 98 -22.55 4.37 19.31
CA ARG A 98 -22.88 4.47 17.89
C ARG A 98 -22.29 5.79 17.39
N SER A 99 -21.18 5.70 16.66
CA SER A 99 -20.46 6.88 16.16
C SER A 99 -20.40 6.92 14.63
N ASN A 100 -20.63 8.10 14.07
CA ASN A 100 -20.32 8.41 12.68
C ASN A 100 -19.25 9.51 12.55
N ARG A 101 -18.57 9.85 13.65
CA ARG A 101 -17.54 10.88 13.69
C ARG A 101 -16.16 10.26 13.61
N SER A 102 -15.25 10.94 12.90
CA SER A 102 -13.84 10.56 12.88
C SER A 102 -13.12 10.92 14.18
N TYR A 103 -13.59 11.86 15.00
CA TYR A 103 -13.08 12.01 16.37
C TYR A 103 -14.04 12.80 17.27
N SER A 104 -14.21 12.39 18.54
CA SER A 104 -15.08 13.07 19.53
C SER A 104 -14.41 13.22 20.91
N ASP A 105 -13.99 14.44 21.27
CA ASP A 105 -13.48 14.77 22.62
C ASP A 105 -14.54 14.54 23.71
N VAL A 106 -15.82 14.74 23.37
CA VAL A 106 -16.93 14.53 24.30
C VAL A 106 -17.11 13.05 24.61
N LEU A 107 -16.94 12.17 23.62
CA LEU A 107 -16.96 10.72 23.85
C LEU A 107 -15.86 10.29 24.84
N ALA A 108 -14.64 10.84 24.71
CA ALA A 108 -13.56 10.60 25.68
C ALA A 108 -13.97 11.05 27.09
N SER A 109 -14.62 12.22 27.20
CA SER A 109 -15.12 12.77 28.48
C SER A 109 -16.22 11.91 29.09
N VAL A 110 -17.09 11.31 28.28
CA VAL A 110 -18.10 10.33 28.74
C VAL A 110 -17.43 9.08 29.30
N PHE A 111 -16.44 8.51 28.61
CA PHE A 111 -15.66 7.38 29.13
C PHE A 111 -14.94 7.73 30.44
N TYR A 112 -14.35 8.93 30.52
CA TYR A 112 -13.76 9.44 31.75
C TYR A 112 -14.77 9.47 32.91
N ALA A 113 -15.94 10.07 32.70
CA ALA A 113 -16.99 10.16 33.71
C ALA A 113 -17.45 8.76 34.18
N ILE A 114 -17.63 7.82 33.26
CA ILE A 114 -17.97 6.42 33.57
C ILE A 114 -16.87 5.79 34.44
N SER A 115 -15.60 5.89 34.04
CA SER A 115 -14.49 5.31 34.80
C SER A 115 -14.30 5.94 36.19
N GLN A 116 -14.50 7.25 36.31
CA GLN A 116 -14.27 7.97 37.56
C GLN A 116 -15.39 7.74 38.56
N LYS A 117 -16.66 7.66 38.12
CA LYS A 117 -17.83 7.72 39.01
C LYS A 117 -18.52 6.38 39.25
N CYS A 118 -18.17 5.32 38.52
CA CYS A 118 -18.67 3.97 38.80
C CYS A 118 -18.29 3.47 40.20
N ILE A 119 -18.88 2.34 40.62
CA ILE A 119 -18.54 1.67 41.88
C ILE A 119 -17.18 0.96 41.72
N GLU A 120 -16.42 0.81 42.79
CA GLU A 120 -15.18 0.03 42.75
C GLU A 120 -15.44 -1.45 42.39
N GLY A 121 -14.61 -1.99 41.50
CA GLY A 121 -14.74 -3.34 40.96
C GLY A 121 -15.88 -3.47 39.94
N THR A 122 -16.27 -2.38 39.27
CA THR A 122 -17.29 -2.42 38.20
C THR A 122 -16.75 -3.16 36.98
N ASN A 123 -17.52 -4.11 36.46
CA ASN A 123 -17.23 -4.79 35.19
C ASN A 123 -17.74 -3.93 34.03
N LEU A 124 -16.87 -3.63 33.06
CA LEU A 124 -17.20 -2.80 31.91
C LEU A 124 -17.06 -3.58 30.60
N CYS A 125 -18.17 -3.67 29.86
CA CYS A 125 -18.21 -4.13 28.49
C CYS A 125 -18.51 -2.95 27.55
N VAL A 126 -17.85 -2.88 26.40
CA VAL A 126 -18.06 -1.81 25.41
C VAL A 126 -18.40 -2.42 24.05
N VAL A 127 -19.44 -1.91 23.40
CA VAL A 127 -19.74 -2.17 21.99
C VAL A 127 -19.57 -0.85 21.25
N TYR A 128 -18.51 -0.74 20.46
CA TYR A 128 -18.21 0.43 19.64
C TYR A 128 -18.54 0.15 18.18
N ARG A 129 -19.58 0.82 17.69
CA ARG A 129 -20.04 0.75 16.30
C ARG A 129 -19.64 2.02 15.57
N THR A 130 -18.98 1.87 14.44
CA THR A 130 -18.51 2.99 13.61
C THR A 130 -18.93 2.83 12.17
N SER A 131 -19.62 3.84 11.62
CA SER A 131 -20.00 3.85 10.20
C SER A 131 -18.86 4.25 9.26
N LEU A 132 -17.79 4.84 9.80
CA LEU A 132 -16.61 5.32 9.08
C LEU A 132 -15.39 4.40 9.25
N SER A 133 -15.52 3.27 9.95
CA SER A 133 -14.38 2.38 10.26
C SER A 133 -13.20 3.12 10.90
N PHE A 134 -13.53 4.09 11.76
CA PHE A 134 -12.57 4.86 12.53
C PHE A 134 -12.72 4.54 14.02
N LEU A 135 -11.60 4.36 14.72
CA LEU A 135 -11.54 4.28 16.18
C LEU A 135 -10.20 4.83 16.65
N SER A 136 -10.20 5.72 17.64
CA SER A 136 -8.95 6.22 18.24
C SER A 136 -8.67 5.53 19.58
N LYS A 137 -7.40 5.12 19.78
CA LYS A 137 -6.88 4.66 21.08
C LYS A 137 -7.09 5.67 22.21
N LEU A 138 -7.23 6.97 21.89
CA LEU A 138 -7.38 8.03 22.89
C LEU A 138 -8.65 7.90 23.73
N TYR A 139 -9.73 7.33 23.20
CA TYR A 139 -10.98 7.17 23.98
C TYR A 139 -10.81 6.27 25.18
N PHE A 140 -10.05 5.20 25.02
CA PHE A 140 -9.86 4.21 26.08
C PHE A 140 -8.67 4.55 26.99
N ARG A 141 -7.91 5.61 26.68
CA ARG A 141 -6.84 6.09 27.55
C ARG A 141 -7.38 6.46 28.93
N GLU A 142 -8.52 7.14 29.00
CA GLU A 142 -9.12 7.50 30.28
C GLU A 142 -9.51 6.27 31.10
N LEU A 143 -10.05 5.23 30.46
CA LEU A 143 -10.34 3.95 31.11
C LEU A 143 -9.07 3.28 31.68
N SER A 144 -7.94 3.38 30.95
CA SER A 144 -6.68 2.79 31.40
C SER A 144 -6.12 3.43 32.67
N LEU A 145 -6.44 4.69 32.96
CA LEU A 145 -6.01 5.39 34.17
C LEU A 145 -6.71 4.87 35.44
N TYR A 146 -7.87 4.24 35.31
CA TYR A 146 -8.71 3.78 36.42
C TYR A 146 -8.80 2.26 36.54
N GLN A 147 -7.82 1.51 36.03
CA GLN A 147 -7.80 0.03 36.09
C GLN A 147 -7.87 -0.56 37.51
N SER A 148 -7.52 0.20 38.55
CA SER A 148 -7.73 -0.21 39.94
C SER A 148 -9.20 -0.21 40.36
N LYS A 149 -10.04 0.56 39.66
CA LYS A 149 -11.45 0.79 39.97
C LYS A 149 -12.39 0.03 39.04
N ILE A 150 -12.02 -0.11 37.76
CA ILE A 150 -12.81 -0.80 36.74
C ILE A 150 -12.09 -2.03 36.21
N ARG A 151 -12.86 -3.10 35.98
CA ARG A 151 -12.41 -4.28 35.25
C ARG A 151 -12.89 -4.18 33.80
N LEU A 152 -11.95 -4.07 32.86
CA LEU A 152 -12.23 -3.97 31.42
C LEU A 152 -12.38 -5.38 30.84
N CYS A 153 -13.63 -5.86 30.72
CA CYS A 153 -13.89 -7.27 30.42
C CYS A 153 -13.94 -7.55 28.91
N GLU A 154 -14.79 -6.83 28.17
CA GLU A 154 -15.05 -7.13 26.76
C GLU A 154 -15.22 -5.86 25.91
N LEU A 155 -14.55 -5.82 24.76
CA LEU A 155 -14.72 -4.79 23.73
C LEU A 155 -15.17 -5.43 22.41
N HIS A 156 -16.24 -4.92 21.81
CA HIS A 156 -16.62 -5.22 20.43
C HIS A 156 -16.39 -3.98 19.58
N VAL A 157 -15.56 -4.10 18.54
CA VAL A 157 -15.40 -3.07 17.51
C VAL A 157 -16.10 -3.57 16.26
N ILE A 158 -17.16 -2.86 15.87
CA ILE A 158 -18.02 -3.21 14.75
C ILE A 158 -17.86 -2.13 13.68
N GLY A 159 -17.22 -2.51 12.58
CA GLY A 159 -17.05 -1.64 11.41
C GLY A 159 -18.21 -1.71 10.43
N ASN A 160 -18.09 -0.91 9.37
CA ASN A 160 -19.02 -0.91 8.26
C ASN A 160 -18.50 -1.82 7.14
N SER A 161 -19.12 -2.98 6.97
CA SER A 161 -18.75 -3.99 5.95
C SER A 161 -18.75 -3.48 4.50
N LEU A 162 -19.35 -2.31 4.24
CA LEU A 162 -19.57 -1.75 2.90
C LEU A 162 -18.57 -0.65 2.49
N ARG A 163 -17.57 -0.28 3.32
CA ARG A 163 -16.70 0.89 3.06
C ARG A 163 -15.19 0.60 3.18
N SER A 164 -14.50 0.77 2.04
CA SER A 164 -13.08 1.11 1.73
C SER A 164 -11.91 0.43 2.45
N ASP A 165 -10.80 0.29 1.70
CA ASP A 165 -9.49 -0.23 2.13
C ASP A 165 -8.71 0.66 3.13
N ASP A 166 -9.25 1.82 3.52
CA ASP A 166 -8.65 2.77 4.46
C ASP A 166 -9.35 2.79 5.82
N GLU A 167 -9.44 1.63 6.47
CA GLU A 167 -9.94 1.54 7.84
C GLU A 167 -8.89 2.14 8.81
N MET A 168 -9.31 3.14 9.59
CA MET A 168 -8.47 3.91 10.50
C MET A 168 -8.81 3.56 11.96
N CYS A 169 -8.77 2.26 12.26
CA CYS A 169 -8.99 1.75 13.61
C CYS A 169 -7.66 1.55 14.34
N ASP A 170 -7.48 2.33 15.39
CA ASP A 170 -6.42 2.20 16.38
C ASP A 170 -6.95 1.50 17.62
N ILE A 171 -6.43 0.32 17.92
CA ILE A 171 -6.86 -0.50 19.06
C ILE A 171 -5.71 -0.67 20.05
N ASN A 172 -5.99 -0.39 21.31
CA ASN A 172 -5.14 -0.77 22.43
C ASN A 172 -5.82 -1.92 23.16
N THR A 173 -5.15 -3.07 23.30
CA THR A 173 -5.74 -4.22 23.99
C THR A 173 -5.71 -3.93 25.49
N LEU A 174 -6.74 -3.23 25.98
CA LEU A 174 -6.92 -2.97 27.41
C LEU A 174 -7.89 -3.96 28.02
N PHE A 175 -8.88 -4.38 27.23
CA PHE A 175 -9.90 -5.33 27.62
C PHE A 175 -9.36 -6.77 27.60
N GLU A 176 -9.85 -7.62 28.50
CA GLU A 176 -9.50 -9.04 28.53
C GLU A 176 -9.81 -9.73 27.19
N ARG A 177 -10.90 -9.33 26.54
CA ARG A 177 -11.32 -9.84 25.22
C ARG A 177 -11.70 -8.69 24.30
N THR A 178 -11.12 -8.67 23.11
CA THR A 178 -11.47 -7.72 22.05
C THR A 178 -11.95 -8.47 20.82
N TYR A 179 -13.18 -8.21 20.40
CA TYR A 179 -13.79 -8.74 19.19
C TYR A 179 -13.76 -7.69 18.10
N ILE A 180 -13.28 -8.07 16.92
CA ILE A 180 -13.31 -7.22 15.73
C ILE A 180 -14.25 -7.88 14.72
N GLN A 181 -15.30 -7.15 14.36
CA GLN A 181 -16.36 -7.61 13.47
C GLN A 181 -16.51 -6.63 12.30
N ASN A 182 -16.70 -7.15 11.08
CA ASN A 182 -16.91 -6.35 9.88
C ASN A 182 -15.79 -5.32 9.61
N LEU A 183 -14.55 -5.62 10.01
CA LEU A 183 -13.35 -4.87 9.70
C LEU A 183 -12.30 -5.84 9.16
N ARG A 184 -11.64 -5.48 8.06
CA ARG A 184 -10.62 -6.31 7.40
C ARG A 184 -9.20 -5.89 7.75
N SER A 185 -9.02 -4.71 8.29
CA SER A 185 -7.74 -4.06 8.53
C SER A 185 -7.75 -3.23 9.81
N LEU A 186 -6.59 -3.14 10.45
CA LEU A 186 -6.34 -2.20 11.54
C LEU A 186 -5.21 -1.27 11.16
N TYR A 187 -5.36 0.03 11.44
CA TYR A 187 -4.26 0.96 11.27
C TYR A 187 -3.19 0.73 12.33
N SER A 188 -3.57 0.58 13.59
CA SER A 188 -2.60 0.21 14.62
C SER A 188 -3.17 -0.65 15.75
N LEU A 189 -2.38 -1.61 16.22
CA LEU A 189 -2.70 -2.50 17.31
C LEU A 189 -1.56 -2.47 18.34
N ASP A 190 -1.86 -2.01 19.55
CA ASP A 190 -0.93 -2.08 20.68
C ASP A 190 -1.37 -3.21 21.60
N VAL A 191 -0.50 -4.22 21.73
CA VAL A 191 -0.69 -5.36 22.63
C VAL A 191 -0.05 -5.01 23.98
N GLN A 192 -0.89 -4.76 24.97
CA GLN A 192 -0.45 -4.44 26.35
C GLN A 192 0.11 -5.69 27.03
N THR A 193 -0.70 -6.75 27.07
CA THR A 193 -0.35 -8.01 27.72
C THR A 193 -0.75 -9.20 26.85
N PRO A 194 0.03 -10.28 26.85
CA PRO A 194 -0.26 -11.48 26.04
C PRO A 194 -1.40 -12.34 26.60
N THR A 195 -1.93 -12.02 27.79
CA THR A 195 -3.08 -12.72 28.40
C THR A 195 -4.41 -12.31 27.78
N GLN A 196 -4.46 -11.13 27.16
CA GLN A 196 -5.64 -10.62 26.47
C GLN A 196 -5.84 -11.37 25.16
N LYS A 197 -7.10 -11.43 24.70
CA LYS A 197 -7.46 -12.11 23.46
C LYS A 197 -7.99 -11.15 22.41
N LEU A 198 -7.50 -11.29 21.19
CA LEU A 198 -8.07 -10.65 20.00
C LEU A 198 -8.77 -11.70 19.15
N ILE A 199 -10.06 -11.49 18.89
CA ILE A 199 -10.92 -12.46 18.20
C ILE A 199 -11.49 -11.78 16.94
N SER A 200 -11.13 -12.29 15.77
CA SER A 200 -11.67 -11.78 14.50
C SER A 200 -11.65 -12.83 13.41
N LYS A 201 -12.77 -13.00 12.71
CA LYS A 201 -12.83 -13.87 11.53
C LYS A 201 -12.43 -13.15 10.24
N ASP A 202 -12.56 -11.83 10.19
CA ASP A 202 -12.43 -11.05 8.96
C ASP A 202 -11.11 -10.28 8.85
N LEU A 203 -10.39 -10.11 9.97
CA LEU A 203 -9.12 -9.38 10.01
C LEU A 203 -8.07 -10.05 9.09
N ARG A 204 -7.58 -9.28 8.12
CA ARG A 204 -6.56 -9.67 7.13
C ARG A 204 -5.26 -8.89 7.26
N VAL A 205 -5.34 -7.60 7.63
CA VAL A 205 -4.18 -6.68 7.60
C VAL A 205 -4.04 -5.94 8.93
N ILE A 206 -2.81 -5.82 9.42
CA ILE A 206 -2.46 -4.89 10.51
C ILE A 206 -1.35 -3.98 9.99
N LYS A 207 -1.61 -2.68 9.86
CA LYS A 207 -0.62 -1.73 9.34
C LYS A 207 0.51 -1.51 10.34
N LEU A 208 0.20 -1.32 11.62
CA LEU A 208 1.19 -1.16 12.70
C LEU A 208 0.91 -2.08 13.89
N LEU A 209 1.85 -2.95 14.24
CA LEU A 209 1.78 -3.82 15.41
C LEU A 209 2.86 -3.46 16.42
N ASN A 210 2.45 -3.15 17.66
CA ASN A 210 3.37 -2.90 18.77
C ASN A 210 3.08 -3.87 19.92
N PHE A 211 4.13 -4.43 20.50
CA PHE A 211 4.07 -5.13 21.79
C PHE A 211 4.72 -4.25 22.85
N LEU A 212 3.99 -3.96 23.93
CA LEU A 212 4.53 -3.21 25.07
C LEU A 212 5.37 -4.11 25.98
N GLU A 213 4.91 -5.33 26.21
CA GLU A 213 5.65 -6.37 26.92
C GLU A 213 6.07 -7.48 25.95
N PHE A 214 7.38 -7.71 25.83
CA PHE A 214 7.91 -8.81 25.05
C PHE A 214 7.74 -10.12 25.83
N ASN A 215 6.85 -11.00 25.36
CA ASN A 215 6.63 -12.32 25.97
C ASN A 215 6.66 -13.43 24.91
N LYS A 216 7.17 -14.60 25.30
CA LYS A 216 7.24 -15.85 24.52
C LYS A 216 5.89 -16.30 23.94
N LYS A 217 4.76 -15.79 24.43
CA LYS A 217 3.39 -16.12 23.99
C LYS A 217 2.79 -15.17 22.93
N SER A 218 3.54 -14.20 22.39
CA SER A 218 3.06 -13.29 21.33
C SER A 218 2.46 -14.02 20.13
N SER A 219 2.95 -15.23 19.81
CA SER A 219 2.44 -16.07 18.73
C SER A 219 1.01 -16.58 18.94
N ASP A 220 0.58 -16.72 20.20
CA ASP A 220 -0.73 -17.31 20.54
C ASP A 220 -1.82 -16.24 20.59
N PHE A 221 -1.44 -14.97 20.71
CA PHE A 221 -2.35 -13.83 20.76
C PHE A 221 -3.29 -13.77 19.53
N PHE A 222 -2.78 -14.15 18.35
CA PHE A 222 -3.53 -14.16 17.09
C PHE A 222 -4.13 -15.52 16.73
N SER A 223 -4.19 -16.47 17.68
CA SER A 223 -4.77 -17.80 17.43
C SER A 223 -6.23 -17.75 16.98
N ASP A 224 -6.99 -16.77 17.47
CA ASP A 224 -8.40 -16.54 17.12
C ASP A 224 -8.57 -15.56 15.91
N CYS A 225 -7.51 -15.36 15.12
CA CYS A 225 -7.48 -14.52 13.92
C CYS A 225 -7.01 -15.31 12.67
N PRO A 226 -7.80 -16.29 12.17
CA PRO A 226 -7.33 -17.28 11.18
C PRO A 226 -7.01 -16.69 9.79
N ASN A 227 -7.59 -15.55 9.45
CA ASN A 227 -7.45 -14.92 8.13
C ASN A 227 -6.41 -13.79 8.08
N LEU A 228 -5.63 -13.60 9.15
CA LEU A 228 -4.56 -12.60 9.19
C LEU A 228 -3.47 -12.99 8.17
N LYS A 229 -3.24 -12.14 7.18
CA LYS A 229 -2.28 -12.36 6.10
C LYS A 229 -1.10 -11.39 6.14
N VAL A 230 -1.32 -10.14 6.54
CA VAL A 230 -0.31 -9.07 6.38
C VAL A 230 -0.11 -8.31 7.67
N ILE A 231 1.16 -8.12 8.05
CA ILE A 231 1.60 -7.18 9.08
C ILE A 231 2.58 -6.20 8.42
N GLU A 232 2.14 -4.99 8.11
CA GLU A 232 2.93 -4.05 7.29
C GLU A 232 4.09 -3.41 8.04
N SER A 233 4.01 -3.33 9.38
CA SER A 233 5.05 -2.76 10.22
C SER A 233 4.98 -3.31 11.64
N MET A 234 6.07 -3.93 12.08
CA MET A 234 6.34 -4.30 13.45
C MET A 234 7.77 -3.86 13.80
N LYS A 235 7.99 -3.31 15.00
CA LYS A 235 9.36 -2.98 15.42
C LYS A 235 10.18 -4.26 15.59
N TYR A 236 11.46 -4.19 15.25
CA TYR A 236 12.39 -5.29 15.45
C TYR A 236 12.43 -5.65 16.95
N PRO A 237 12.20 -6.91 17.34
CA PRO A 237 12.13 -7.30 18.75
C PRO A 237 13.46 -7.05 19.46
N THR A 238 13.46 -6.32 20.58
CA THR A 238 14.67 -6.11 21.40
C THR A 238 14.61 -6.95 22.67
N ALA A 239 15.72 -7.61 23.03
CA ALA A 239 15.79 -8.39 24.25
C ALA A 239 15.97 -7.45 25.45
N VAL A 240 14.94 -7.31 26.28
CA VAL A 240 15.05 -6.49 27.51
C VAL A 240 15.72 -7.28 28.64
N ASN A 241 15.50 -8.61 28.75
CA ASN A 241 15.89 -9.36 29.96
C ASN A 241 16.43 -10.80 29.79
N GLU A 242 16.47 -11.40 28.59
CA GLU A 242 17.01 -12.76 28.41
C GLU A 242 17.97 -12.82 27.22
N LYS A 243 19.26 -13.07 27.47
CA LYS A 243 20.31 -13.18 26.44
C LYS A 243 20.09 -14.35 25.45
N ASP A 244 19.18 -15.27 25.77
CA ASP A 244 18.87 -16.48 24.98
C ASP A 244 17.37 -16.64 24.65
N GLY A 245 16.58 -15.57 24.77
CA GLY A 245 15.15 -15.62 24.44
C GLY A 245 14.90 -15.89 22.96
N VAL A 246 13.94 -16.77 22.66
CA VAL A 246 13.38 -16.92 21.30
C VAL A 246 12.12 -16.07 21.22
N PHE A 247 12.08 -15.14 20.26
CA PHE A 247 10.90 -14.34 19.93
C PHE A 247 10.15 -14.99 18.76
N ARG A 248 8.95 -15.50 19.03
CA ARG A 248 8.10 -16.11 17.99
C ARG A 248 7.21 -15.06 17.34
N LEU A 249 7.32 -14.95 16.02
CA LEU A 249 6.47 -14.06 15.23
C LEU A 249 5.05 -14.63 15.12
N PRO A 250 4.03 -13.76 15.00
CA PRO A 250 2.67 -14.18 14.71
C PRO A 250 2.57 -14.87 13.34
N LYS A 251 1.57 -15.73 13.17
CA LYS A 251 1.30 -16.39 11.87
C LYS A 251 0.76 -15.36 10.88
N CYS A 252 1.43 -15.19 9.74
CA CYS A 252 0.95 -14.41 8.59
C CYS A 252 1.76 -14.76 7.33
N ASP A 253 1.30 -14.31 6.17
CA ASP A 253 2.00 -14.54 4.89
C ASP A 253 3.11 -13.50 4.70
N PHE A 254 2.84 -12.24 5.07
CA PHE A 254 3.71 -11.08 4.88
C PHE A 254 3.99 -10.39 6.21
N ILE A 255 5.26 -10.09 6.50
CA ILE A 255 5.65 -9.31 7.67
C ILE A 255 6.81 -8.36 7.38
N THR A 256 6.74 -7.15 7.92
CA THR A 256 7.83 -6.17 7.88
C THR A 256 8.37 -5.90 9.28
N LEU A 257 9.68 -6.06 9.47
CA LEU A 257 10.39 -5.70 10.68
C LEU A 257 11.14 -4.38 10.47
N THR A 258 10.86 -3.39 11.32
CA THR A 258 11.36 -2.02 11.19
C THR A 258 12.26 -1.59 12.35
N ASN A 259 13.05 -0.54 12.14
CA ASN A 259 13.89 0.09 13.16
C ASN A 259 14.96 -0.85 13.75
N TYR A 260 15.54 -1.71 12.92
CA TYR A 260 16.75 -2.43 13.31
C TYR A 260 17.92 -1.45 13.51
N VAL A 261 18.73 -1.67 14.55
CA VAL A 261 19.87 -0.82 14.94
C VAL A 261 21.05 -1.73 15.25
N ASP A 262 22.25 -1.45 14.74
CA ASP A 262 23.44 -2.24 15.12
C ASP A 262 23.89 -1.96 16.57
N GLY A 263 24.38 -3.00 17.26
CA GLY A 263 24.93 -2.93 18.61
C GLY A 263 24.10 -3.59 19.73
N PRO A 264 22.75 -3.54 19.74
CA PRO A 264 21.92 -4.35 20.64
C PRO A 264 22.07 -5.85 20.38
N HIS A 265 22.04 -6.65 21.45
CA HIS A 265 21.91 -8.11 21.33
C HIS A 265 20.45 -8.47 21.02
N TYR A 266 20.20 -8.97 19.82
CA TYR A 266 18.86 -9.36 19.38
C TYR A 266 18.54 -10.81 19.75
N PRO A 267 17.29 -11.10 20.21
CA PRO A 267 16.86 -12.46 20.48
C PRO A 267 16.81 -13.29 19.19
N LYS A 268 16.73 -14.62 19.33
CA LYS A 268 16.47 -15.48 18.17
C LYS A 268 15.05 -15.23 17.67
N ILE A 269 14.88 -14.86 16.40
CA ILE A 269 13.58 -14.61 15.80
C ILE A 269 13.11 -15.90 15.11
N ASP A 270 12.02 -16.47 15.62
CA ASP A 270 11.37 -17.65 15.06
C ASP A 270 10.20 -17.21 14.15
N GLY A 271 10.44 -17.28 12.85
CA GLY A 271 9.49 -17.02 11.77
C GLY A 271 8.96 -18.29 11.10
N THR A 272 8.91 -19.43 11.80
CA THR A 272 8.39 -20.72 11.26
C THR A 272 7.01 -20.63 10.60
N ARG A 273 6.18 -19.70 11.07
CA ARG A 273 4.80 -19.48 10.62
C ARG A 273 4.65 -18.33 9.63
N ILE A 274 5.76 -17.88 9.02
CA ILE A 274 5.81 -16.90 7.94
C ILE A 274 6.13 -17.64 6.63
N TYR A 275 5.30 -17.45 5.60
CA TYR A 275 5.33 -18.30 4.40
C TYR A 275 5.72 -17.58 3.10
N GLU A 276 5.38 -16.31 2.92
CA GLU A 276 5.62 -15.61 1.65
C GLU A 276 6.81 -14.66 1.77
N THR A 277 6.64 -13.53 2.48
CA THR A 277 7.61 -12.42 2.41
C THR A 277 7.96 -11.85 3.79
N LEU A 278 9.27 -11.65 3.98
CA LEU A 278 9.86 -10.91 5.09
C LEU A 278 10.50 -9.65 4.54
N THR A 279 10.08 -8.48 5.02
CA THR A 279 10.73 -7.21 4.71
C THR A 279 11.51 -6.72 5.92
N LEU A 280 12.80 -6.42 5.74
CA LEU A 280 13.66 -5.83 6.76
C LEU A 280 13.91 -4.37 6.42
N VAL A 281 13.66 -3.50 7.40
CA VAL A 281 13.84 -2.04 7.29
C VAL A 281 14.76 -1.58 8.42
N PRO A 282 16.03 -1.26 8.12
CA PRO A 282 16.94 -0.73 9.12
C PRO A 282 16.54 0.68 9.56
N SER A 283 17.08 1.12 10.69
CA SER A 283 16.90 2.49 11.15
C SER A 283 17.63 3.48 10.22
N LEU A 284 17.15 4.72 10.17
CA LEU A 284 17.76 5.80 9.37
C LEU A 284 19.23 6.10 9.72
N ARG A 285 19.71 5.63 10.87
CA ARG A 285 21.07 5.94 11.37
C ARG A 285 22.05 4.77 11.19
N SER A 286 21.56 3.61 10.77
CA SER A 286 22.37 2.39 10.69
C SER A 286 22.84 2.20 9.25
N LEU A 287 24.14 2.40 9.04
CA LEU A 287 24.86 2.09 7.81
C LEU A 287 25.43 0.68 7.95
N ASP A 288 25.39 -0.10 6.87
CA ASP A 288 25.98 -1.45 6.78
C ASP A 288 25.51 -2.46 7.86
N ASN A 289 24.21 -2.72 7.90
CA ASN A 289 23.54 -3.48 8.96
C ASN A 289 23.91 -4.98 8.96
N GLN A 290 24.04 -5.56 10.16
CA GLN A 290 24.27 -7.01 10.33
C GLN A 290 23.10 -7.72 11.01
N PHE A 291 22.12 -8.18 10.23
CA PHE A 291 20.99 -8.93 10.78
C PHE A 291 21.46 -10.27 11.33
N SER A 292 21.03 -10.61 12.55
CA SER A 292 21.43 -11.84 13.21
C SER A 292 20.25 -12.64 13.76
N ASN A 293 20.46 -13.95 13.90
CA ASN A 293 19.57 -14.89 14.59
C ASN A 293 18.17 -15.03 13.97
N LEU A 294 18.07 -15.04 12.63
CA LEU A 294 16.81 -15.15 11.90
C LEU A 294 16.50 -16.60 11.49
N PHE A 295 15.42 -17.19 11.98
CA PHE A 295 14.99 -18.55 11.63
C PHE A 295 13.67 -18.56 10.85
N PHE A 296 13.73 -18.69 9.53
CA PHE A 296 12.55 -18.64 8.64
C PHE A 296 12.56 -19.81 7.62
N PRO A 297 12.22 -21.03 8.07
CA PRO A 297 12.31 -22.24 7.24
C PRO A 297 11.33 -22.30 6.05
N ASN A 298 10.28 -21.47 6.05
CA ASN A 298 9.23 -21.50 5.02
C ASN A 298 9.19 -20.25 4.13
N LEU A 299 10.10 -19.30 4.33
CA LEU A 299 10.11 -18.03 3.63
C LEU A 299 10.48 -18.20 2.15
N LYS A 300 9.72 -17.57 1.25
CA LYS A 300 10.00 -17.57 -0.20
C LYS A 300 10.73 -16.32 -0.67
N THR A 301 10.41 -15.17 -0.10
CA THR A 301 10.94 -13.87 -0.53
C THR A 301 11.49 -13.06 0.64
N LEU A 302 12.72 -12.58 0.50
CA LEU A 302 13.37 -11.67 1.45
C LEU A 302 13.54 -10.31 0.79
N ALA A 303 12.99 -9.26 1.42
CA ALA A 303 13.06 -7.90 0.93
C ALA A 303 13.81 -6.98 1.89
N LEU A 304 14.70 -6.17 1.35
CA LEU A 304 15.47 -5.15 2.05
C LEU A 304 15.00 -3.79 1.57
N ARG A 305 14.49 -2.97 2.48
CA ARG A 305 13.99 -1.63 2.16
C ARG A 305 14.80 -0.60 2.90
N LEU A 306 15.68 0.07 2.18
CA LEU A 306 16.44 1.21 2.66
C LEU A 306 15.70 2.52 2.38
N ASN A 307 16.08 3.54 3.15
CA ASN A 307 15.49 4.88 3.06
C ASN A 307 16.28 5.82 2.15
N ASP A 308 17.47 5.43 1.72
CA ASP A 308 18.37 6.18 0.85
C ASP A 308 18.75 5.37 -0.40
N SER A 309 19.37 6.06 -1.36
CA SER A 309 19.84 5.48 -2.63
C SER A 309 21.30 5.03 -2.57
N GLY A 310 21.91 5.05 -1.37
CA GLY A 310 23.29 4.63 -1.17
C GLY A 310 23.49 3.13 -1.43
N THR A 311 24.73 2.74 -1.74
CA THR A 311 25.13 1.33 -1.68
C THR A 311 25.46 1.00 -0.24
N HIS A 312 24.78 0.01 0.34
CA HIS A 312 25.00 -0.47 1.70
C HIS A 312 25.33 -1.95 1.70
N GLN A 313 26.24 -2.37 2.57
CA GLN A 313 26.58 -3.76 2.79
C GLN A 313 25.70 -4.36 3.89
N ILE A 314 24.94 -5.40 3.57
CA ILE A 314 24.08 -6.06 4.55
C ILE A 314 24.60 -7.48 4.80
N GLY A 315 24.87 -7.78 6.07
CA GLY A 315 25.29 -9.10 6.53
C GLY A 315 24.15 -9.88 7.15
N PHE A 316 24.20 -11.21 7.02
CA PHE A 316 23.33 -12.13 7.75
C PHE A 316 24.16 -13.11 8.57
N HIS A 317 24.05 -13.02 9.89
CA HIS A 317 24.72 -13.92 10.81
C HIS A 317 23.74 -14.91 11.46
N ASN A 318 24.13 -16.18 11.57
CA ASN A 318 23.30 -17.21 12.21
C ASN A 318 21.84 -17.20 11.74
N SER A 319 21.64 -17.13 10.42
CA SER A 319 20.33 -17.06 9.79
C SER A 319 20.02 -18.34 9.02
N PHE A 320 18.75 -18.66 8.81
CA PHE A 320 18.30 -19.91 8.18
C PHE A 320 17.07 -19.69 7.29
N PHE A 321 17.26 -19.85 5.97
CA PHE A 321 16.30 -19.53 4.91
C PHE A 321 16.22 -20.61 3.80
N PRO A 322 16.01 -21.90 4.13
CA PRO A 322 16.15 -23.02 3.19
C PRO A 322 15.18 -23.02 1.99
N LYS A 323 14.07 -22.29 2.03
CA LYS A 323 13.09 -22.21 0.94
C LYS A 323 13.08 -20.85 0.22
N LEU A 324 14.04 -19.99 0.53
CA LEU A 324 14.15 -18.66 -0.06
C LEU A 324 14.51 -18.78 -1.54
N ARG A 325 13.65 -18.23 -2.40
CA ARG A 325 13.77 -18.23 -3.87
C ARG A 325 13.99 -16.84 -4.44
N SER A 326 13.54 -15.79 -3.76
CA SER A 326 13.60 -14.43 -4.27
C SER A 326 14.27 -13.48 -3.27
N LEU A 327 15.24 -12.70 -3.74
CA LEU A 327 15.89 -11.65 -2.97
C LEU A 327 15.60 -10.28 -3.60
N VAL A 328 14.95 -9.41 -2.84
CA VAL A 328 14.71 -8.01 -3.22
C VAL A 328 15.65 -7.13 -2.41
N CYS A 329 16.83 -6.80 -2.95
CA CYS A 329 17.87 -6.08 -2.23
C CYS A 329 17.85 -4.55 -2.45
N GLY A 330 17.10 -4.03 -3.43
CA GLY A 330 17.16 -2.59 -3.75
C GLY A 330 18.60 -2.18 -4.08
N SER A 331 19.12 -1.10 -3.50
CA SER A 331 20.52 -0.68 -3.68
C SER A 331 21.51 -1.38 -2.74
N CYS A 332 21.11 -2.44 -2.02
CA CYS A 332 22.00 -3.14 -1.08
C CYS A 332 22.87 -4.19 -1.77
N ILE A 333 24.05 -4.42 -1.18
CA ILE A 333 24.92 -5.56 -1.46
C ILE A 333 24.80 -6.53 -0.28
N VAL A 334 24.45 -7.78 -0.55
CA VAL A 334 24.34 -8.83 0.48
C VAL A 334 25.44 -9.85 0.29
N SER A 335 26.16 -10.23 1.34
CA SER A 335 27.22 -11.23 1.21
C SER A 335 26.69 -12.58 0.71
N TRP A 336 27.24 -13.10 -0.41
CA TRP A 336 26.87 -14.40 -0.95
C TRP A 336 27.22 -15.56 -0.02
N SER A 337 28.26 -15.41 0.80
CA SER A 337 28.60 -16.40 1.82
C SER A 337 27.49 -16.54 2.84
N ASP A 338 26.82 -15.43 3.18
CA ASP A 338 25.79 -15.41 4.21
C ASP A 338 24.50 -16.03 3.69
N ILE A 339 24.12 -15.74 2.43
CA ILE A 339 23.01 -16.39 1.74
C ILE A 339 23.24 -17.90 1.63
N SER A 340 24.45 -18.31 1.29
CA SER A 340 24.83 -19.73 1.18
C SER A 340 24.83 -20.41 2.56
N ALA A 341 25.36 -19.74 3.59
CA ALA A 341 25.35 -20.23 4.97
C ALA A 341 23.93 -20.37 5.52
N ALA A 342 22.99 -19.52 5.08
CA ALA A 342 21.57 -19.62 5.41
C ALA A 342 20.83 -20.77 4.68
N LYS A 343 21.52 -21.54 3.83
CA LYS A 343 21.00 -22.65 3.02
C LYS A 343 19.97 -22.23 1.96
N SER A 344 20.01 -20.99 1.50
CA SER A 344 19.09 -20.46 0.47
C SER A 344 19.48 -20.93 -0.93
N ASN A 345 18.49 -21.11 -1.80
CA ASN A 345 18.68 -21.37 -3.24
C ASN A 345 17.85 -20.39 -4.06
N LEU A 346 18.48 -19.30 -4.50
CA LEU A 346 17.82 -18.19 -5.18
C LEU A 346 17.53 -18.51 -6.65
N GLU A 347 16.29 -18.29 -7.06
CA GLU A 347 15.81 -18.36 -8.45
C GLU A 347 15.72 -16.95 -9.07
N SER A 348 15.53 -15.91 -8.24
CA SER A 348 15.35 -14.53 -8.70
C SER A 348 15.99 -13.47 -7.80
N ILE A 349 16.47 -12.40 -8.42
CA ILE A 349 17.00 -11.21 -7.74
C ILE A 349 16.36 -9.94 -8.28
N LYS A 350 15.92 -9.07 -7.37
CA LYS A 350 15.45 -7.71 -7.68
C LYS A 350 16.34 -6.67 -7.02
N VAL A 351 17.00 -5.86 -7.84
CA VAL A 351 18.07 -4.93 -7.45
C VAL A 351 17.85 -3.56 -8.09
N THR A 352 18.40 -2.52 -7.47
CA THR A 352 18.51 -1.16 -8.02
C THR A 352 19.98 -0.90 -8.26
N LEU A 353 20.43 -1.02 -9.51
CA LEU A 353 21.84 -0.84 -9.88
C LEU A 353 22.17 0.65 -9.98
N THR A 354 23.02 1.12 -9.08
CA THR A 354 23.50 2.50 -8.94
C THR A 354 25.02 2.60 -8.87
N SER A 355 25.74 1.49 -8.66
CA SER A 355 27.20 1.47 -8.51
C SER A 355 27.85 0.25 -9.17
N ILE A 356 29.15 0.37 -9.46
CA ILE A 356 29.98 -0.72 -10.03
C ILE A 356 30.13 -1.87 -9.05
N GLU A 357 30.17 -1.56 -7.74
CA GLU A 357 30.29 -2.58 -6.69
C GLU A 357 29.11 -3.54 -6.71
N GLN A 358 27.88 -3.05 -6.94
CA GLN A 358 26.70 -3.90 -7.07
C GLN A 358 26.76 -4.78 -8.32
N LEU A 359 27.32 -4.28 -9.43
CA LEU A 359 27.48 -5.11 -10.62
C LEU A 359 28.50 -6.23 -10.39
N ARG A 360 29.67 -5.91 -9.83
CA ARG A 360 30.68 -6.92 -9.46
C ARG A 360 30.13 -7.92 -8.46
N TRP A 361 29.30 -7.46 -7.53
CA TRP A 361 28.55 -8.32 -6.63
C TRP A 361 27.65 -9.30 -7.40
N LEU A 362 26.81 -8.84 -8.33
CA LEU A 362 25.98 -9.72 -9.16
C LEU A 362 26.81 -10.75 -9.95
N GLN A 363 27.93 -10.32 -10.53
CA GLN A 363 28.82 -11.20 -11.30
C GLN A 363 29.52 -12.26 -10.45
N SER A 364 29.79 -11.94 -9.18
CA SER A 364 30.38 -12.88 -8.23
C SER A 364 29.35 -13.81 -7.58
N CYS A 365 28.10 -13.80 -8.04
CA CYS A 365 27.08 -14.69 -7.50
C CYS A 365 27.46 -16.16 -7.73
N PRO A 366 27.56 -16.99 -6.68
CA PRO A 366 27.93 -18.39 -6.82
C PRO A 366 26.75 -19.30 -7.22
N GLN A 367 25.53 -18.76 -7.31
CA GLN A 367 24.31 -19.52 -7.61
C GLN A 367 23.87 -19.29 -9.06
N GLU A 368 23.32 -20.31 -9.69
CA GLU A 368 22.69 -20.20 -11.02
C GLU A 368 21.31 -19.55 -10.87
N ILE A 369 21.23 -18.24 -11.06
CA ILE A 369 20.00 -17.48 -10.94
C ILE A 369 19.35 -17.33 -12.32
N GLU A 370 18.07 -17.67 -12.39
CA GLU A 370 17.32 -17.64 -13.64
C GLU A 370 16.89 -16.21 -14.00
N ARG A 371 16.47 -15.40 -13.00
CA ARG A 371 15.78 -14.11 -13.22
C ARG A 371 16.44 -12.93 -12.52
N LEU A 372 16.65 -11.86 -13.27
CA LEU A 372 17.15 -10.58 -12.78
C LEU A 372 16.15 -9.44 -13.06
N PHE A 373 15.79 -8.70 -12.03
CA PHE A 373 14.94 -7.51 -12.11
C PHE A 373 15.75 -6.27 -11.71
N ILE A 374 16.01 -5.38 -12.66
CA ILE A 374 16.73 -4.12 -12.47
C ILE A 374 15.69 -3.00 -12.37
N THR A 375 15.53 -2.45 -11.17
CA THR A 375 14.58 -1.38 -10.87
C THR A 375 15.20 -0.01 -10.98
N ALA A 376 14.33 0.98 -11.20
CA ALA A 376 14.72 2.37 -11.12
C ALA A 376 14.88 2.88 -9.66
N PRO A 377 15.84 3.79 -9.41
CA PRO A 377 15.99 4.45 -8.12
C PRO A 377 14.80 5.39 -7.87
N LYS A 378 14.40 5.52 -6.60
CA LYS A 378 13.27 6.37 -6.18
C LYS A 378 13.60 7.86 -6.10
N SER A 379 14.88 8.23 -6.10
CA SER A 379 15.37 9.60 -6.03
C SER A 379 16.24 9.90 -7.25
N GLN A 380 16.18 11.15 -7.74
CA GLN A 380 17.08 11.63 -8.78
C GLN A 380 18.53 11.47 -8.29
N LEU A 381 19.29 10.64 -8.99
CA LEU A 381 20.70 10.43 -8.70
C LEU A 381 21.48 11.62 -9.25
N VAL A 382 22.07 12.39 -8.34
CA VAL A 382 22.68 13.69 -8.67
C VAL A 382 24.03 13.53 -9.37
N HIS A 383 24.73 12.41 -9.19
CA HIS A 383 26.03 12.15 -9.80
C HIS A 383 26.22 10.68 -10.12
N PHE A 384 26.47 10.35 -11.39
CA PHE A 384 26.92 9.03 -11.80
C PHE A 384 28.41 9.06 -12.09
N PRO A 385 29.18 8.03 -11.69
CA PRO A 385 30.60 7.98 -11.97
C PRO A 385 30.81 7.81 -13.49
N PHE A 386 31.26 8.89 -14.14
CA PHE A 386 31.73 8.86 -15.52
C PHE A 386 33.09 8.16 -15.57
N ALA A 387 33.07 6.87 -15.84
CA ALA A 387 34.19 6.17 -16.44
C ALA A 387 33.65 4.92 -17.15
N ASN A 388 34.30 4.52 -18.23
CA ASN A 388 34.02 3.34 -19.06
C ASN A 388 34.18 1.99 -18.30
N ILE A 389 33.77 1.91 -17.04
CA ILE A 389 34.10 0.84 -16.11
C ILE A 389 33.30 -0.44 -16.41
N PHE A 390 32.25 -0.35 -17.23
CA PHE A 390 31.32 -1.44 -17.49
C PHE A 390 31.56 -2.21 -18.79
N GLU A 391 32.53 -1.80 -19.62
CA GLU A 391 32.70 -2.30 -21.00
C GLU A 391 33.10 -3.79 -21.12
N GLU A 392 33.35 -4.50 -20.01
CA GLU A 392 33.70 -5.93 -20.00
C GLU A 392 32.79 -6.78 -19.09
N SER A 393 31.67 -6.23 -18.63
CA SER A 393 30.83 -6.89 -17.63
C SER A 393 29.67 -7.68 -18.23
N GLN A 394 29.84 -9.00 -18.37
CA GLN A 394 28.76 -9.90 -18.79
C GLN A 394 27.94 -10.38 -17.60
N LEU A 395 26.63 -10.52 -17.82
CA LEU A 395 25.63 -11.05 -16.90
C LEU A 395 25.15 -12.41 -17.41
N ASN A 396 25.07 -13.40 -16.51
CA ASN A 396 24.65 -14.76 -16.85
C ASN A 396 23.24 -15.03 -16.29
N PHE A 397 22.21 -14.44 -16.90
CA PHE A 397 20.80 -14.63 -16.52
C PHE A 397 19.96 -14.92 -17.76
N GLN A 398 18.97 -15.81 -17.64
CA GLN A 398 18.08 -16.19 -18.74
C GLN A 398 16.95 -15.18 -18.96
N HIS A 399 16.37 -14.69 -17.87
CA HIS A 399 15.29 -13.70 -17.90
C HIS A 399 15.73 -12.41 -17.24
N VAL A 400 15.72 -11.31 -18.00
CA VAL A 400 16.09 -9.99 -17.49
C VAL A 400 14.94 -9.02 -17.68
N GLU A 401 14.51 -8.38 -16.60
CA GLU A 401 13.56 -7.27 -16.61
C GLU A 401 14.28 -5.98 -16.17
N ILE A 402 14.12 -4.89 -16.92
CA ILE A 402 14.68 -3.58 -16.59
C ILE A 402 13.62 -2.49 -16.69
N GLU A 403 13.50 -1.69 -15.63
CA GLU A 403 12.69 -0.48 -15.60
C GLU A 403 13.54 0.71 -16.07
N ILE A 404 13.07 1.46 -17.06
CA ILE A 404 13.73 2.65 -17.62
C ILE A 404 12.86 3.87 -17.35
N ASN A 405 13.36 4.77 -16.51
CA ASN A 405 12.74 6.06 -16.24
C ASN A 405 13.77 7.21 -16.16
N HIS A 406 15.04 6.93 -16.47
CA HIS A 406 16.15 7.86 -16.36
C HIS A 406 17.32 7.39 -17.26
N LEU A 407 18.19 8.33 -17.69
CA LEU A 407 19.29 8.07 -18.64
C LEU A 407 20.26 6.97 -18.21
N TRP A 408 20.50 6.86 -16.90
CA TRP A 408 21.34 5.80 -16.33
C TRP A 408 20.84 4.37 -16.64
N GLN A 409 19.53 4.15 -16.61
CA GLN A 409 18.94 2.85 -16.93
C GLN A 409 19.09 2.54 -18.41
N CYS A 410 19.04 3.56 -19.26
CA CYS A 410 19.39 3.42 -20.67
C CYS A 410 20.85 2.98 -20.84
N TYR A 411 21.76 3.56 -20.05
CA TYR A 411 23.17 3.18 -20.07
C TYR A 411 23.38 1.72 -19.64
N LEU A 412 22.72 1.30 -18.55
CA LEU A 412 22.76 -0.09 -18.10
C LEU A 412 22.21 -1.06 -19.15
N LEU A 413 21.11 -0.70 -19.82
CA LEU A 413 20.57 -1.52 -20.90
C LEU A 413 21.59 -1.66 -22.05
N GLN A 414 22.17 -0.56 -22.54
CA GLN A 414 23.11 -0.57 -23.68
C GLN A 414 24.46 -1.22 -23.37
N LYS A 415 25.01 -1.00 -22.17
CA LYS A 415 26.40 -1.37 -21.85
C LYS A 415 26.53 -2.62 -21.01
N VAL A 416 25.46 -3.10 -20.38
CA VAL A 416 25.51 -4.26 -19.48
C VAL A 416 24.53 -5.35 -19.93
N VAL A 417 23.25 -5.02 -20.11
CA VAL A 417 22.21 -6.02 -20.41
C VAL A 417 22.33 -6.53 -21.85
N ILE A 418 22.34 -5.61 -22.84
CA ILE A 418 22.42 -5.97 -24.27
C ILE A 418 23.68 -6.78 -24.61
N PRO A 419 24.90 -6.39 -24.15
CA PRO A 419 26.10 -7.18 -24.41
C PRO A 419 26.09 -8.59 -23.80
N SER A 420 25.18 -8.85 -22.86
CA SER A 420 25.00 -10.15 -22.20
C SER A 420 23.97 -11.05 -22.87
N ALA A 421 23.42 -10.63 -24.01
CA ALA A 421 22.27 -11.27 -24.64
C ALA A 421 22.47 -12.72 -25.09
N THR A 422 23.71 -13.19 -25.28
CA THR A 422 23.98 -14.60 -25.59
C THR A 422 23.44 -15.58 -24.55
N HIS A 423 23.17 -15.09 -23.33
CA HIS A 423 22.60 -15.88 -22.24
C HIS A 423 21.13 -15.57 -21.95
N ILE A 424 20.55 -14.53 -22.58
CA ILE A 424 19.22 -14.01 -22.28
C ILE A 424 18.22 -14.59 -23.29
N SER A 425 17.32 -15.46 -22.83
CA SER A 425 16.20 -15.97 -23.64
C SER A 425 15.01 -15.01 -23.60
N SER A 426 14.84 -14.24 -22.52
CA SER A 426 13.77 -13.25 -22.40
C SER A 426 14.26 -11.92 -21.84
N LEU A 427 13.97 -10.84 -22.57
CA LEU A 427 14.25 -9.47 -22.16
C LEU A 427 12.95 -8.68 -22.05
N LYS A 428 12.68 -8.14 -20.87
CA LYS A 428 11.55 -7.25 -20.60
C LYS A 428 12.03 -5.85 -20.25
N VAL A 429 11.52 -4.86 -20.97
CA VAL A 429 11.78 -3.45 -20.76
C VAL A 429 10.49 -2.77 -20.35
N VAL A 430 10.48 -2.13 -19.17
CA VAL A 430 9.37 -1.33 -18.69
C VAL A 430 9.77 0.14 -18.81
N LEU A 431 9.15 0.87 -19.73
CA LEU A 431 9.51 2.24 -20.07
C LEU A 431 8.52 3.23 -19.43
N ASP A 432 9.04 4.14 -18.62
CA ASP A 432 8.35 5.35 -18.17
C ASP A 432 8.90 6.53 -18.97
N GLU A 433 8.28 6.75 -20.12
CA GLU A 433 8.75 7.74 -21.08
C GLU A 433 8.71 9.16 -20.50
N CYS A 434 7.67 9.49 -19.73
CA CYS A 434 7.50 10.82 -19.15
C CYS A 434 8.65 11.15 -18.20
N SER A 435 8.96 10.23 -17.28
CA SER A 435 10.11 10.39 -16.38
C SER A 435 11.44 10.42 -17.12
N LEU A 436 11.58 9.63 -18.20
CA LEU A 436 12.79 9.62 -19.02
C LEU A 436 13.01 10.96 -19.73
N ILE A 437 11.97 11.55 -20.32
CA ILE A 437 12.03 12.88 -20.94
C ILE A 437 12.41 13.93 -19.88
N GLU A 438 11.76 13.90 -18.71
CA GLU A 438 12.12 14.80 -17.61
C GLU A 438 13.58 14.63 -17.19
N SER A 439 14.09 13.40 -17.17
CA SER A 439 15.50 13.10 -16.93
C SER A 439 16.40 13.70 -18.01
N MET A 440 16.07 13.54 -19.29
CA MET A 440 16.83 14.10 -20.41
C MET A 440 16.89 15.64 -20.36
N LEU A 441 15.77 16.28 -20.04
CA LEU A 441 15.67 17.75 -19.97
C LEU A 441 16.35 18.33 -18.72
N SER A 442 16.37 17.58 -17.63
CA SER A 442 16.96 18.04 -16.35
C SER A 442 18.46 17.83 -16.24
N THR A 443 19.06 17.02 -17.12
CA THR A 443 20.51 16.77 -17.09
C THR A 443 21.33 17.92 -17.67
N GLU A 444 22.31 18.41 -16.89
CA GLU A 444 23.23 19.48 -17.31
C GLU A 444 24.25 19.04 -18.37
N PHE A 445 24.39 17.72 -18.61
CA PHE A 445 25.37 17.16 -19.55
C PHE A 445 24.71 16.66 -20.83
N PRO A 446 25.30 16.93 -22.01
CA PRO A 446 24.80 16.39 -23.28
C PRO A 446 24.82 14.86 -23.28
N MET A 447 23.82 14.23 -23.91
CA MET A 447 23.63 12.76 -23.96
C MET A 447 24.88 12.01 -24.46
N SER A 448 25.63 12.59 -25.39
CA SER A 448 26.88 12.02 -25.89
C SER A 448 27.95 11.80 -24.81
N ARG A 449 27.93 12.58 -23.71
CA ARG A 449 28.82 12.38 -22.57
C ARG A 449 28.42 11.21 -21.67
N TRP A 450 27.19 10.72 -21.79
CA TRP A 450 26.74 9.51 -21.09
C TRP A 450 27.24 8.22 -21.75
N GLY A 451 27.93 8.31 -22.91
CA GLY A 451 28.36 7.13 -23.65
C GLY A 451 27.21 6.31 -24.23
N LEU A 452 26.03 6.93 -24.31
CA LEU A 452 24.85 6.37 -24.95
C LEU A 452 24.97 6.50 -26.47
N ASN A 453 24.52 5.47 -27.17
CA ASN A 453 24.31 5.54 -28.61
C ASN A 453 23.05 6.37 -28.87
N CYS A 454 23.23 7.51 -29.52
CA CYS A 454 22.14 8.40 -29.92
C CYS A 454 22.22 8.63 -31.43
N ASP A 455 21.07 8.64 -32.09
CA ASP A 455 20.91 9.04 -33.49
C ASP A 455 19.87 10.17 -33.51
N ASP A 456 20.29 11.35 -33.99
CA ASP A 456 19.55 12.61 -33.85
C ASP A 456 19.02 12.84 -32.40
N ASP A 457 17.70 12.73 -32.21
CA ASP A 457 16.99 12.95 -30.94
C ASP A 457 16.64 11.65 -30.17
N PHE A 458 17.07 10.48 -30.67
CA PHE A 458 16.70 9.17 -30.12
C PHE A 458 17.83 8.52 -29.34
N ILE A 459 17.46 7.85 -28.24
CA ILE A 459 18.34 6.85 -27.61
C ILE A 459 18.16 5.53 -28.36
N VAL A 460 19.24 5.01 -28.94
CA VAL A 460 19.21 3.84 -29.83
C VAL A 460 19.68 2.58 -29.10
N PHE A 461 18.78 1.60 -28.95
CA PHE A 461 19.08 0.29 -28.40
C PHE A 461 19.18 -0.76 -29.51
N ASN A 462 20.38 -1.29 -29.72
CA ASN A 462 20.61 -2.39 -30.66
C ASN A 462 20.32 -3.72 -29.95
N ILE A 463 19.12 -4.26 -30.17
CA ILE A 463 18.66 -5.51 -29.55
C ILE A 463 19.13 -6.69 -30.42
N PRO A 464 20.02 -7.56 -29.91
CA PRO A 464 20.37 -8.81 -30.58
C PRO A 464 19.19 -9.79 -30.53
N TYR A 465 19.33 -10.96 -31.17
CA TYR A 465 18.25 -11.95 -31.15
C TYR A 465 17.98 -12.45 -29.72
N VAL A 466 16.71 -12.43 -29.32
CA VAL A 466 16.17 -13.01 -28.08
C VAL A 466 14.87 -13.75 -28.42
N ASP A 467 14.58 -14.86 -27.74
CA ASP A 467 13.36 -15.64 -28.04
C ASP A 467 12.10 -14.83 -27.69
N HIS A 468 12.13 -14.13 -26.54
CA HIS A 468 11.00 -13.36 -26.03
C HIS A 468 11.42 -11.93 -25.71
N PHE A 469 10.89 -10.94 -26.43
CA PHE A 469 11.08 -9.52 -26.12
C PHE A 469 9.78 -8.91 -25.62
N THR A 470 9.83 -8.22 -24.48
CA THR A 470 8.66 -7.52 -23.91
C THR A 470 8.97 -6.03 -23.75
N LEU A 471 8.11 -5.15 -24.26
CA LEU A 471 8.20 -3.69 -24.06
C LEU A 471 6.86 -3.13 -23.56
N ILE A 472 6.83 -2.63 -22.33
CA ILE A 472 5.62 -2.08 -21.69
C ILE A 472 5.83 -0.60 -21.36
N GLY A 473 4.98 0.28 -21.89
CA GLY A 473 4.96 1.71 -21.56
C GLY A 473 4.08 2.00 -20.33
N THR A 474 4.58 2.78 -19.37
CA THR A 474 3.86 3.13 -18.12
C THR A 474 3.68 4.64 -17.95
N ASP A 475 2.58 5.05 -17.28
CA ASP A 475 2.37 6.45 -16.85
C ASP A 475 2.73 6.57 -15.37
N SER A 476 3.75 7.38 -15.04
CA SER A 476 3.93 7.86 -13.67
C SER A 476 3.57 9.34 -13.50
N PHE A 477 2.61 9.85 -14.27
CA PHE A 477 1.92 11.08 -13.88
C PHE A 477 1.12 10.82 -12.60
N LYS A 478 1.78 10.98 -11.44
CA LYS A 478 1.07 11.39 -10.23
C LYS A 478 0.26 12.61 -10.63
N HIS A 479 -1.07 12.49 -10.64
CA HIS A 479 -1.99 13.60 -10.79
C HIS A 479 -1.80 14.60 -9.63
N THR A 480 -0.70 15.34 -9.66
CA THR A 480 -0.56 16.64 -9.01
C THR A 480 -0.83 17.66 -10.10
N GLY A 481 -1.82 18.53 -9.85
CA GLY A 481 -2.46 19.36 -10.86
C GLY A 481 -1.53 20.20 -11.73
N SER A 482 -2.12 20.61 -12.86
CA SER A 482 -1.62 21.53 -13.89
C SER A 482 -0.51 21.01 -14.82
N SER A 483 -0.94 20.32 -15.89
CA SER A 483 -0.23 20.42 -17.16
C SER A 483 -0.45 21.82 -17.73
N LYS A 484 0.54 22.68 -17.56
CA LYS A 484 0.85 23.77 -18.47
C LYS A 484 2.28 23.53 -18.93
N MET A 485 2.44 23.09 -20.17
CA MET A 485 3.71 23.16 -20.88
C MET A 485 4.30 24.56 -20.72
N LEU A 486 5.55 24.59 -20.28
CA LEU A 486 6.42 25.76 -20.26
C LEU A 486 6.47 26.37 -21.67
N LYS A 487 5.98 27.60 -21.79
CA LYS A 487 6.45 28.55 -22.80
C LYS A 487 7.44 29.48 -22.11
N SER A 488 8.73 29.30 -22.38
CA SER A 488 9.72 30.38 -22.48
C SER A 488 9.28 31.29 -23.64
N GLU A 489 9.44 32.61 -23.68
CA GLU A 489 10.26 33.59 -22.99
C GLU A 489 9.56 34.95 -23.16
N GLU A 490 9.75 35.90 -22.24
CA GLU A 490 9.92 37.31 -22.62
C GLU A 490 10.73 38.04 -21.55
N VAL A 491 11.92 38.48 -21.95
CA VAL A 491 12.86 39.31 -21.19
C VAL A 491 12.40 40.77 -21.25
N SER A 492 12.32 41.47 -20.11
CA SER A 492 12.42 42.93 -20.05
C SER A 492 12.76 43.47 -18.65
N ALA A 493 14.03 43.87 -18.51
CA ALA A 493 14.66 44.99 -17.79
C ALA A 493 14.29 45.41 -16.32
N PRO A 494 15.28 45.91 -15.54
CA PRO A 494 15.13 46.27 -14.12
C PRO A 494 14.70 47.73 -13.94
N ILE A 495 13.87 48.02 -12.93
CA ILE A 495 13.60 49.39 -12.45
C ILE A 495 13.72 49.46 -10.93
N ILE A 496 14.46 50.49 -10.49
CA ILE A 496 14.88 50.85 -9.14
C ILE A 496 13.86 51.82 -8.50
N SER A 497 13.36 51.48 -7.30
CA SER A 497 12.89 52.34 -6.15
C SER A 497 11.77 53.40 -6.37
N PRO A 498 11.22 54.12 -5.34
CA PRO A 498 11.20 53.96 -3.86
C PRO A 498 9.81 54.13 -3.16
N HIS A 499 9.76 53.85 -1.85
CA HIS A 499 8.93 54.44 -0.76
C HIS A 499 7.40 54.62 -0.81
N GLN A 500 6.74 54.13 0.26
CA GLN A 500 5.65 54.70 1.13
C GLN A 500 4.70 53.55 1.51
N GLY A 501 4.17 53.35 2.72
CA GLY A 501 4.08 54.05 4.00
C GLY A 501 3.03 53.29 4.85
N SER A 502 3.29 53.17 6.16
CA SER A 502 2.37 52.96 7.32
C SER A 502 0.97 52.33 7.09
N THR A 503 0.49 51.37 7.89
CA THR A 503 0.12 51.62 9.31
C THR A 503 -0.03 50.33 10.12
N ASN A 504 0.58 50.35 11.32
CA ASN A 504 0.22 49.52 12.47
C ASN A 504 -1.16 49.92 13.03
N MET A 505 -1.92 48.95 13.51
CA MET A 505 -2.81 49.15 14.67
C MET A 505 -2.80 47.89 15.54
N PHE A 506 -2.05 47.98 16.64
CA PHE A 506 -2.38 47.33 17.90
C PHE A 506 -3.26 48.30 18.69
N TYR A 507 -4.34 47.81 19.28
CA TYR A 507 -4.88 48.37 20.52
C TYR A 507 -5.43 47.24 21.39
N ASP A 508 -4.86 47.19 22.60
CA ASP A 508 -5.27 46.43 23.77
C ASP A 508 -6.66 46.85 24.27
N ALA A 509 -7.37 45.89 24.87
CA ALA A 509 -8.26 46.16 25.99
C ALA A 509 -8.10 45.04 27.03
N ASP A 510 -7.41 45.38 28.12
CA ASP A 510 -7.33 44.62 29.35
C ASP A 510 -8.71 44.39 29.96
N VAL A 511 -9.08 43.11 30.18
CA VAL A 511 -9.97 42.71 31.27
C VAL A 511 -9.26 41.63 32.07
N THR A 512 -8.97 41.98 33.32
CA THR A 512 -8.23 41.18 34.29
C THR A 512 -9.15 40.20 35.03
N LYS A 513 -8.55 39.05 35.38
CA LYS A 513 -8.86 38.13 36.51
C LYS A 513 -10.15 37.29 36.45
N GLU A 514 -10.00 36.04 36.00
CA GLU A 514 -10.18 34.80 36.79
C GLU A 514 -10.19 33.58 35.84
N GLY A 515 -9.38 32.55 36.16
CA GLY A 515 -9.34 31.28 35.43
C GLY A 515 -8.34 31.24 34.27
N ALA A 516 -7.14 30.71 34.52
CA ALA A 516 -6.23 30.28 33.47
C ALA A 516 -6.91 29.18 32.64
N TYR A 517 -7.45 29.53 31.48
CA TYR A 517 -7.93 28.55 30.52
C TYR A 517 -6.72 27.74 30.03
N ALA A 518 -6.66 26.47 30.46
CA ALA A 518 -5.87 25.46 29.79
C ALA A 518 -6.38 25.37 28.34
N VAL A 519 -5.61 25.93 27.41
CA VAL A 519 -5.87 25.78 25.97
C VAL A 519 -5.75 24.28 25.67
N SER A 520 -6.88 23.65 25.37
CA SER A 520 -6.91 22.25 24.95
C SER A 520 -5.95 22.06 23.75
N PRO A 521 -5.17 20.96 23.70
CA PRO A 521 -4.40 20.59 22.52
C PRO A 521 -5.24 20.59 21.23
N SER A 522 -6.56 20.41 21.33
CA SER A 522 -7.52 20.50 20.23
C SER A 522 -7.74 21.92 19.71
N ALA A 523 -7.68 22.96 20.56
CA ALA A 523 -7.79 24.36 20.16
C ALA A 523 -6.50 24.87 19.49
N PHE A 524 -5.35 24.40 19.95
CA PHE A 524 -4.07 24.63 19.27
C PHE A 524 -4.00 23.89 17.92
N ARG A 525 -4.53 22.66 17.85
CA ARG A 525 -4.62 21.88 16.60
C ARG A 525 -5.66 22.40 15.62
N ARG A 526 -6.85 22.81 16.05
CA ARG A 526 -7.90 23.31 15.16
C ARG A 526 -7.50 24.60 14.45
N ASN A 527 -6.79 25.51 15.13
CA ASN A 527 -6.30 26.75 14.50
C ASN A 527 -5.03 26.55 13.67
N SER A 528 -4.32 25.42 13.81
CA SER A 528 -3.09 25.12 13.06
C SER A 528 -3.26 24.08 11.94
N LEU A 529 -4.38 23.34 11.90
CA LEU A 529 -4.58 22.20 10.97
C LEU A 529 -5.91 22.20 10.21
N ALA A 530 -6.75 23.23 10.34
CA ALA A 530 -7.91 23.39 9.48
C ALA A 530 -7.47 23.87 8.09
N GLY A 531 -7.02 22.93 7.24
CA GLY A 531 -6.80 23.17 5.81
C GLY A 531 -5.51 22.64 5.20
N ALA A 532 -4.73 21.79 5.88
CA ALA A 532 -3.46 21.31 5.33
C ALA A 532 -3.35 19.79 5.42
N ASP A 533 -3.29 19.15 4.24
CA ASP A 533 -2.89 17.76 4.05
C ASP A 533 -1.62 17.44 4.84
N SER A 534 -1.45 16.20 5.31
CA SER A 534 -0.29 15.79 6.14
C SER A 534 1.06 15.97 5.41
N ARG A 535 1.05 16.08 4.08
CA ARG A 535 2.21 16.43 3.24
C ARG A 535 2.48 17.93 3.18
N THR A 536 1.47 18.76 3.42
CA THR A 536 1.52 20.23 3.39
C THR A 536 2.01 20.80 4.72
N ALA A 537 1.65 20.18 5.86
CA ALA A 537 2.16 20.54 7.19
C ALA A 537 3.70 20.38 7.31
N ARG A 538 4.30 19.50 6.50
CA ARG A 538 5.77 19.37 6.36
C ARG A 538 6.39 20.32 5.34
N ARG A 539 5.60 20.92 4.44
CA ARG A 539 6.07 21.90 3.43
C ARG A 539 5.94 23.35 3.90
N GLN A 540 5.12 23.65 4.90
CA GLN A 540 4.90 25.02 5.39
C GLN A 540 5.97 25.58 6.34
N SER A 541 7.11 24.91 6.51
CA SER A 541 8.33 25.52 7.05
C SER A 541 9.25 26.11 5.96
N ALA A 542 8.79 26.21 4.71
CA ALA A 542 9.48 26.92 3.64
C ALA A 542 8.57 28.04 3.09
N ILE A 543 9.05 29.27 3.21
CA ILE A 543 8.40 30.50 2.71
C ILE A 543 8.46 30.48 1.18
N LEU A 544 7.31 30.46 0.52
CA LEU A 544 7.17 30.74 -0.91
C LEU A 544 5.88 31.55 -1.15
N PHE A 545 6.05 32.74 -1.71
CA PHE A 545 5.00 33.71 -2.01
C PHE A 545 4.11 33.22 -3.16
N SER A 546 2.80 33.41 -3.02
CA SER A 546 1.78 33.17 -4.06
C SER A 546 1.09 34.48 -4.46
N GLY A 547 0.87 34.69 -5.75
CA GLY A 547 -0.25 35.47 -6.32
C GLY A 547 -0.72 34.69 -7.56
N GLY A 548 -1.98 34.25 -7.67
CA GLY A 548 -3.19 35.05 -7.96
C GLY A 548 -3.25 35.29 -9.48
N THR A 549 -4.28 34.96 -10.27
CA THR A 549 -5.71 34.78 -10.05
C THR A 549 -6.37 33.96 -11.19
N SER A 550 -7.61 33.52 -10.91
CA SER A 550 -8.57 32.83 -11.77
C SER A 550 -9.14 33.70 -12.91
N GLU A 551 -9.43 33.10 -14.09
CA GLU A 551 -10.77 33.08 -14.73
C GLU A 551 -10.81 32.20 -16.01
N ARG A 552 -11.92 31.45 -16.18
CA ARG A 552 -12.38 30.68 -17.37
C ARG A 552 -13.23 31.61 -18.28
N PRO A 553 -13.62 31.32 -19.57
CA PRO A 553 -14.02 30.00 -20.11
C PRO A 553 -13.87 29.70 -21.65
N ARG A 554 -14.20 28.43 -22.01
CA ARG A 554 -14.91 27.91 -23.23
C ARG A 554 -14.21 27.65 -24.60
N THR A 555 -14.07 26.34 -24.90
CA THR A 555 -14.51 25.55 -26.09
C THR A 555 -14.30 26.02 -27.53
N SER A 556 -13.64 25.19 -28.35
CA SER A 556 -14.20 24.62 -29.62
C SER A 556 -13.28 23.57 -30.26
N PHE A 557 -13.89 22.48 -30.73
CA PHE A 557 -13.33 21.44 -31.60
C PHE A 557 -13.05 21.99 -33.01
N SER A 558 -11.97 21.54 -33.69
CA SER A 558 -12.04 20.90 -35.01
C SER A 558 -10.65 20.53 -35.57
N SER A 559 -10.65 19.36 -36.19
CA SER A 559 -9.69 18.55 -36.95
C SER A 559 -9.00 19.16 -38.19
N VAL A 560 -7.98 18.41 -38.64
CA VAL A 560 -7.48 18.18 -40.03
C VAL A 560 -6.20 18.90 -40.46
N SER A 561 -5.20 18.04 -40.69
CA SER A 561 -4.05 18.06 -41.59
C SER A 561 -4.01 19.13 -42.70
N ALA A 562 -2.86 19.80 -42.84
CA ALA A 562 -2.28 20.12 -44.14
C ALA A 562 -0.78 20.44 -44.00
N SER A 563 0.00 19.76 -44.80
CA SER A 563 1.40 20.03 -45.14
C SER A 563 1.59 21.39 -45.80
N SER A 564 2.67 22.10 -45.46
CA SER A 564 3.28 23.08 -46.37
C SER A 564 4.78 23.18 -46.17
N VAL A 565 5.50 22.79 -47.22
CA VAL A 565 6.91 23.06 -47.47
C VAL A 565 7.11 24.55 -47.74
N ALA A 566 7.99 25.20 -46.99
CA ALA A 566 8.79 26.34 -47.47
C ALA A 566 9.95 26.61 -46.50
N SER A 567 11.15 26.31 -46.99
CA SER A 567 12.45 26.62 -46.39
C SER A 567 12.73 28.13 -46.33
N THR A 568 13.30 28.60 -45.22
CA THR A 568 14.44 29.55 -45.23
C THR A 568 15.06 29.69 -43.84
N ASN A 569 16.25 29.12 -43.68
CA ASN A 569 17.36 29.54 -42.80
C ASN A 569 17.06 30.40 -41.56
N SER A 570 16.84 29.71 -40.44
CA SER A 570 17.42 30.07 -39.14
C SER A 570 17.58 28.77 -38.35
N LYS A 571 18.69 28.64 -37.61
CA LYS A 571 18.92 27.54 -36.67
C LYS A 571 17.84 27.61 -35.59
N GLU A 572 16.76 26.88 -35.79
CA GLU A 572 15.72 26.63 -34.80
C GLU A 572 16.00 25.24 -34.22
N GLU A 573 16.25 25.21 -32.91
CA GLU A 573 16.16 24.01 -32.09
C GLU A 573 14.74 23.47 -32.26
N HIS A 574 14.61 22.33 -32.93
CA HIS A 574 13.32 21.66 -33.09
C HIS A 574 12.81 21.24 -31.71
N ALA A 575 11.67 21.81 -31.32
CA ALA A 575 10.92 21.37 -30.17
C ALA A 575 10.39 19.93 -30.40
N PHE A 576 10.82 19.03 -29.52
CA PHE A 576 10.55 17.59 -29.48
C PHE A 576 9.08 17.20 -29.74
N GLN A 577 8.87 16.28 -30.68
CA GLN A 577 7.61 15.55 -30.85
C GLN A 577 7.83 14.03 -30.78
N GLY A 578 7.60 13.46 -29.59
CA GLY A 578 6.84 12.22 -29.41
C GLY A 578 7.55 10.87 -29.39
N GLU A 579 8.78 10.73 -29.85
CA GLU A 579 9.48 9.43 -29.86
C GLU A 579 10.92 9.63 -29.35
N ASN A 580 11.23 9.13 -28.15
CA ASN A 580 12.51 9.41 -27.48
C ASN A 580 13.48 8.21 -27.48
N VAL A 581 12.98 7.03 -27.88
CA VAL A 581 13.71 5.77 -27.83
C VAL A 581 13.46 4.96 -29.10
N ALA A 582 14.53 4.41 -29.66
CA ALA A 582 14.48 3.50 -30.80
C ALA A 582 15.07 2.13 -30.44
N PHE A 583 14.35 1.05 -30.78
CA PHE A 583 14.80 -0.33 -30.66
C PHE A 583 15.11 -0.89 -32.05
N ILE A 584 16.39 -1.16 -32.33
CA ILE A 584 16.89 -1.69 -33.59
C ILE A 584 17.27 -3.15 -33.41
N PHE A 585 16.65 -4.05 -34.17
CA PHE A 585 16.93 -5.48 -34.10
C PHE A 585 18.00 -5.86 -35.13
N SER A 586 19.17 -6.34 -34.67
CA SER A 586 20.37 -6.46 -35.50
C SER A 586 20.59 -7.85 -36.12
N GLU A 587 19.95 -8.91 -35.61
CA GLU A 587 20.19 -10.29 -36.06
C GLU A 587 18.90 -10.95 -36.61
N GLY A 588 17.81 -10.87 -35.87
CA GLY A 588 16.50 -11.42 -36.23
C GLY A 588 15.37 -10.86 -35.35
N CYS A 589 14.12 -11.07 -35.77
CA CYS A 589 12.95 -10.77 -34.95
C CYS A 589 12.83 -11.77 -33.79
N PRO A 590 12.29 -11.37 -32.63
CA PRO A 590 11.97 -12.31 -31.55
C PRO A 590 10.85 -13.27 -31.97
N GLU A 591 10.83 -14.49 -31.41
CA GLU A 591 9.73 -15.44 -31.63
C GLU A 591 8.42 -14.88 -31.05
N VAL A 592 8.52 -14.28 -29.85
CA VAL A 592 7.41 -13.64 -29.15
C VAL A 592 7.75 -12.18 -28.86
N LEU A 593 6.91 -11.27 -29.36
CA LEU A 593 6.93 -9.85 -29.02
C LEU A 593 5.73 -9.53 -28.13
N THR A 594 5.96 -9.17 -26.87
CA THR A 594 4.90 -8.71 -25.95
C THR A 594 4.98 -7.20 -25.80
N THR A 595 3.86 -6.48 -25.96
CA THR A 595 3.85 -5.02 -25.83
C THR A 595 2.50 -4.47 -25.39
N ASN A 596 2.37 -3.16 -25.23
CA ASN A 596 1.10 -2.48 -25.08
C ASN A 596 0.96 -1.39 -26.16
N ILE A 597 -0.26 -0.92 -26.44
CA ILE A 597 -0.49 0.14 -27.45
C ILE A 597 0.38 1.36 -27.17
N ARG A 598 0.54 1.72 -25.90
CA ARG A 598 1.32 2.88 -25.49
C ARG A 598 2.78 2.77 -25.93
N ALA A 599 3.44 1.65 -25.66
CA ALA A 599 4.82 1.42 -26.09
C ALA A 599 4.97 1.44 -27.61
N LEU A 600 3.99 0.91 -28.35
CA LEU A 600 3.95 0.99 -29.82
C LEU A 600 3.82 2.43 -30.33
N GLU A 601 3.16 3.31 -29.57
CA GLU A 601 3.00 4.72 -29.93
C GLU A 601 4.20 5.59 -29.57
N SER A 602 4.92 5.25 -28.49
CA SER A 602 6.03 6.05 -27.95
C SER A 602 7.43 5.61 -28.38
N SER A 603 7.57 4.40 -28.89
CA SER A 603 8.87 3.81 -29.24
C SER A 603 8.96 3.49 -30.72
N LEU A 604 10.12 3.76 -31.31
CA LEU A 604 10.39 3.42 -32.71
C LEU A 604 11.00 2.02 -32.80
N PHE A 605 10.44 1.17 -33.66
CA PHE A 605 10.96 -0.17 -33.93
C PHE A 605 11.61 -0.19 -35.32
N SER A 606 12.86 -0.64 -35.41
CA SER A 606 13.57 -0.80 -36.68
C SER A 606 13.97 -2.25 -36.91
N TRP A 607 13.55 -2.78 -38.06
CA TRP A 607 13.77 -4.16 -38.49
C TRP A 607 14.69 -4.24 -39.72
N LYS A 608 15.28 -3.12 -40.13
CA LYS A 608 16.02 -3.00 -41.40
C LYS A 608 17.17 -3.99 -41.53
N GLU A 609 17.81 -4.31 -40.41
CA GLU A 609 19.00 -5.16 -40.34
C GLU A 609 18.68 -6.64 -40.13
N THR A 610 17.40 -6.99 -39.87
CA THR A 610 17.00 -8.37 -39.60
C THR A 610 16.97 -9.24 -40.86
N SER A 611 17.51 -10.46 -40.73
CA SER A 611 17.51 -11.47 -41.79
C SER A 611 16.13 -12.12 -42.02
N SER A 612 15.35 -12.26 -40.94
CA SER A 612 13.95 -12.72 -40.94
C SER A 612 13.06 -11.64 -40.34
N ARG A 613 12.02 -11.23 -41.09
CA ARG A 613 11.04 -10.21 -40.68
C ARG A 613 9.71 -10.84 -40.26
N ILE A 614 9.78 -11.97 -39.57
CA ILE A 614 8.60 -12.73 -39.12
C ILE A 614 8.58 -12.73 -37.60
N ILE A 615 7.47 -12.28 -37.02
CA ILE A 615 7.15 -12.45 -35.60
C ILE A 615 6.11 -13.56 -35.52
N HIS A 616 6.46 -14.68 -34.89
CA HIS A 616 5.53 -15.82 -34.75
C HIS A 616 4.36 -15.48 -33.83
N MET A 617 4.60 -14.70 -32.79
CA MET A 617 3.57 -14.28 -31.83
C MET A 617 3.72 -12.82 -31.42
N LEU A 618 2.69 -12.01 -31.68
CA LEU A 618 2.54 -10.68 -31.10
C LEU A 618 1.51 -10.75 -29.97
N GLU A 619 1.92 -10.43 -28.74
CA GLU A 619 1.05 -10.35 -27.59
C GLU A 619 0.86 -8.89 -27.17
N VAL A 620 -0.38 -8.40 -27.15
CA VAL A 620 -0.68 -7.02 -26.77
C VAL A 620 -1.43 -6.99 -25.45
N GLN A 621 -0.79 -6.42 -24.43
CA GLN A 621 -1.30 -6.29 -23.09
C GLN A 621 -2.31 -5.13 -23.00
N VAL A 622 -3.42 -5.37 -22.29
CA VAL A 622 -4.41 -4.34 -21.98
C VAL A 622 -3.94 -3.49 -20.79
N ASP A 623 -3.91 -2.17 -20.97
CA ASP A 623 -3.57 -1.20 -19.92
C ASP A 623 -4.78 -0.43 -19.39
N GLY A 624 -4.62 0.16 -18.19
CA GLY A 624 -5.41 1.33 -17.77
C GLY A 624 -6.84 1.09 -17.28
N VAL A 625 -7.33 -0.15 -17.21
CA VAL A 625 -8.71 -0.43 -16.77
C VAL A 625 -8.79 -0.64 -15.25
N SER A 626 -8.84 0.44 -14.47
CA SER A 626 -8.98 0.34 -13.00
C SER A 626 -10.42 0.11 -12.54
N MET A 627 -10.61 -0.87 -11.63
CA MET A 627 -11.87 -1.12 -10.92
C MET A 627 -12.20 -0.10 -9.82
N ALA A 628 -11.27 0.80 -9.48
CA ALA A 628 -11.47 1.77 -8.39
C ALA A 628 -12.73 2.65 -8.58
N ASN A 629 -13.24 2.74 -9.81
CA ASN A 629 -14.44 3.52 -10.16
C ASN A 629 -15.74 2.69 -10.27
N TYR A 630 -15.72 1.36 -10.05
CA TYR A 630 -16.82 0.45 -10.42
C TYR A 630 -17.20 -0.57 -9.32
N SER A 631 -17.40 -0.10 -8.09
CA SER A 631 -17.68 -0.93 -6.89
C SER A 631 -19.13 -1.42 -6.72
N GLU A 632 -20.01 -1.25 -7.71
CA GLU A 632 -21.40 -1.75 -7.67
C GLU A 632 -21.57 -3.09 -8.43
N PRO A 633 -22.65 -3.87 -8.17
CA PRO A 633 -23.02 -5.02 -9.02
C PRO A 633 -23.27 -4.65 -10.49
N LYS A 634 -23.67 -3.39 -10.76
CA LYS A 634 -23.72 -2.79 -12.12
C LYS A 634 -22.34 -2.37 -12.64
N GLY A 635 -21.34 -2.31 -11.77
CA GLY A 635 -19.96 -1.96 -12.07
C GLY A 635 -19.24 -3.04 -12.89
N ILE A 636 -19.52 -4.32 -12.65
CA ILE A 636 -18.90 -5.43 -13.42
C ILE A 636 -19.32 -5.37 -14.89
N SER A 637 -20.60 -5.13 -15.20
CA SER A 637 -21.04 -5.01 -16.60
C SER A 637 -20.42 -3.81 -17.31
N ASN A 638 -20.26 -2.69 -16.60
CA ASN A 638 -19.60 -1.50 -17.15
C ASN A 638 -18.10 -1.75 -17.35
N PHE A 639 -17.43 -2.36 -16.38
CA PHE A 639 -16.03 -2.77 -16.48
C PHE A 639 -15.81 -3.70 -17.67
N LEU A 640 -16.63 -4.74 -17.83
CA LEU A 640 -16.53 -5.66 -18.97
C LEU A 640 -16.75 -4.94 -20.30
N SER A 641 -17.67 -3.97 -20.36
CA SER A 641 -17.87 -3.17 -21.56
C SER A 641 -16.66 -2.31 -21.90
N VAL A 642 -15.99 -1.71 -20.90
CA VAL A 642 -14.75 -0.93 -21.10
C VAL A 642 -13.62 -1.86 -21.54
N LEU A 643 -13.43 -2.97 -20.85
CA LEU A 643 -12.41 -3.98 -21.19
C LEU A 643 -12.57 -4.50 -22.62
N VAL A 644 -13.80 -4.83 -23.03
CA VAL A 644 -14.10 -5.26 -24.41
C VAL A 644 -13.84 -4.15 -25.41
N GLN A 645 -14.12 -2.90 -25.07
CA GLN A 645 -13.81 -1.77 -25.95
C GLN A 645 -12.29 -1.62 -26.13
N GLU A 646 -11.49 -1.79 -25.07
CA GLU A 646 -10.03 -1.78 -25.17
C GLU A 646 -9.50 -2.95 -25.98
N ILE A 647 -10.04 -4.17 -25.81
CA ILE A 647 -9.70 -5.30 -26.69
C ILE A 647 -10.00 -4.96 -28.15
N ILE A 648 -11.15 -4.33 -28.44
CA ILE A 648 -11.49 -3.92 -29.81
C ILE A 648 -10.54 -2.84 -30.33
N ASN A 649 -10.11 -1.90 -29.49
CA ASN A 649 -9.13 -0.87 -29.87
C ASN A 649 -7.79 -1.51 -30.25
N ILE A 650 -7.33 -2.48 -29.46
CA ILE A 650 -6.15 -3.30 -29.75
C ILE A 650 -6.30 -4.01 -31.09
N LEU A 651 -7.41 -4.71 -31.31
CA LEU A 651 -7.65 -5.45 -32.57
C LEU A 651 -7.72 -4.54 -33.82
N LYS A 652 -8.12 -3.28 -33.66
CA LYS A 652 -8.20 -2.31 -34.75
C LYS A 652 -6.96 -1.44 -34.89
N TYR A 653 -5.96 -1.65 -34.05
CA TYR A 653 -4.73 -0.87 -34.08
C TYR A 653 -3.98 -1.11 -35.39
N PRO A 654 -3.49 -0.05 -36.07
CA PRO A 654 -2.80 -0.19 -37.35
C PRO A 654 -1.34 -0.67 -37.14
N TYR A 655 -1.18 -1.96 -36.85
CA TYR A 655 0.12 -2.58 -36.57
C TYR A 655 1.11 -2.45 -37.73
N ASP A 656 0.62 -2.45 -38.97
CA ASP A 656 1.40 -2.27 -40.18
C ASP A 656 2.13 -0.92 -40.25
N LEU A 657 1.58 0.12 -39.59
CA LEU A 657 2.23 1.43 -39.50
C LEU A 657 3.35 1.47 -38.47
N ARG A 658 3.24 0.72 -37.37
CA ARG A 658 4.23 0.70 -36.28
C ARG A 658 5.25 -0.43 -36.39
N LEU A 659 4.93 -1.50 -37.10
CA LEU A 659 5.79 -2.63 -37.40
C LEU A 659 5.94 -2.77 -38.92
N PRO A 660 6.51 -1.76 -39.61
CA PRO A 660 6.62 -1.77 -41.05
C PRO A 660 7.52 -2.92 -41.52
N ASP A 661 7.15 -3.53 -42.64
CA ASP A 661 7.85 -4.65 -43.27
C ASP A 661 7.99 -5.93 -42.43
N VAL A 662 7.23 -6.07 -41.34
CA VAL A 662 7.19 -7.27 -40.49
C VAL A 662 5.88 -8.03 -40.71
N THR A 663 5.99 -9.36 -40.85
CA THR A 663 4.83 -10.26 -40.89
C THR A 663 4.57 -10.82 -39.50
N VAL A 664 3.39 -10.56 -38.95
CA VAL A 664 2.94 -11.17 -37.68
C VAL A 664 2.06 -12.38 -38.01
N GLU A 665 2.45 -13.57 -37.58
CA GLU A 665 1.70 -14.80 -37.86
C GLU A 665 0.48 -14.95 -36.96
N ASN A 666 0.64 -14.64 -35.67
CA ASN A 666 -0.42 -14.78 -34.66
C ASN A 666 -0.49 -13.53 -33.78
N LEU A 667 -1.70 -13.09 -33.47
CA LEU A 667 -1.97 -12.00 -32.53
C LEU A 667 -2.71 -12.54 -31.31
N ARG A 668 -2.27 -12.14 -30.12
CA ARG A 668 -2.96 -12.41 -28.86
C ARG A 668 -3.15 -11.13 -28.07
N VAL A 669 -4.30 -11.01 -27.41
CA VAL A 669 -4.53 -9.97 -26.42
C VAL A 669 -4.38 -10.58 -25.02
N LEU A 670 -3.47 -10.02 -24.22
CA LEU A 670 -3.18 -10.46 -22.85
C LEU A 670 -3.88 -9.53 -21.85
N ILE A 671 -4.70 -10.10 -20.98
CA ILE A 671 -5.32 -9.38 -19.86
C ILE A 671 -4.75 -9.91 -18.56
N ASP A 672 -3.87 -9.12 -17.93
CA ASP A 672 -3.34 -9.40 -16.60
C ASP A 672 -4.30 -8.87 -15.53
N LEU A 673 -5.06 -9.77 -14.89
CA LEU A 673 -6.02 -9.36 -13.86
C LEU A 673 -5.35 -8.85 -12.57
N HIS A 674 -4.08 -9.21 -12.31
CA HIS A 674 -3.35 -8.74 -11.15
C HIS A 674 -2.99 -7.26 -11.32
N GLN A 675 -2.51 -6.85 -12.50
CA GLN A 675 -2.25 -5.45 -12.81
C GLN A 675 -3.52 -4.57 -12.77
N LEU A 676 -4.67 -5.16 -13.08
CA LEU A 676 -5.98 -4.50 -12.99
C LEU A 676 -6.58 -4.50 -11.57
N ASN A 677 -5.86 -5.02 -10.56
CA ASN A 677 -6.31 -5.18 -9.16
C ASN A 677 -7.65 -5.92 -9.01
N LEU A 678 -7.95 -6.87 -9.90
CA LEU A 678 -9.21 -7.61 -9.91
C LEU A 678 -9.15 -8.85 -9.03
N GLN A 679 -9.76 -8.78 -7.84
CA GLN A 679 -10.02 -9.98 -7.02
C GLN A 679 -11.33 -10.65 -7.45
N LEU A 680 -11.27 -11.52 -8.46
CA LEU A 680 -12.43 -12.33 -8.84
C LEU A 680 -12.61 -13.51 -7.87
N PRO A 681 -13.83 -13.74 -7.32
CA PRO A 681 -14.14 -14.98 -6.61
C PRO A 681 -13.98 -16.18 -7.56
N GLU A 682 -13.75 -17.39 -7.03
CA GLU A 682 -13.48 -18.61 -7.84
C GLU A 682 -14.52 -18.84 -8.93
N LYS A 683 -15.81 -18.62 -8.63
CA LYS A 683 -16.89 -18.72 -9.63
C LYS A 683 -16.77 -17.68 -10.74
N GLY A 684 -16.29 -16.48 -10.42
CA GLY A 684 -16.09 -15.37 -11.35
C GLY A 684 -14.97 -15.62 -12.36
N ARG A 685 -13.94 -16.38 -11.98
CA ARG A 685 -12.81 -16.74 -12.85
C ARG A 685 -13.30 -17.48 -14.09
N HIS A 686 -14.21 -18.44 -13.94
CA HIS A 686 -14.75 -19.20 -15.08
C HIS A 686 -15.78 -18.44 -15.92
N THR A 687 -16.50 -17.47 -15.35
CA THR A 687 -17.58 -16.77 -16.06
C THR A 687 -17.13 -15.56 -16.86
N VAL A 688 -16.11 -14.83 -16.39
CA VAL A 688 -15.62 -13.60 -17.04
C VAL A 688 -15.13 -13.84 -18.48
N PRO A 689 -14.31 -14.87 -18.79
CA PRO A 689 -13.87 -15.17 -20.15
C PRO A 689 -15.03 -15.39 -21.12
N HIS A 690 -16.04 -16.15 -20.68
CA HIS A 690 -17.23 -16.44 -21.49
C HIS A 690 -18.08 -15.18 -21.74
N GLN A 691 -18.16 -14.28 -20.76
CA GLN A 691 -18.83 -12.99 -20.92
C GLN A 691 -18.09 -12.07 -21.89
N ILE A 692 -16.76 -12.02 -21.81
CA ILE A 692 -15.92 -11.28 -22.78
C ILE A 692 -16.14 -11.83 -24.18
N GLN A 693 -16.08 -13.16 -24.36
CA GLN A 693 -16.31 -13.82 -25.65
C GLN A 693 -17.69 -13.47 -26.22
N THR A 694 -18.74 -13.56 -25.41
CA THR A 694 -20.12 -13.23 -25.82
C THR A 694 -20.26 -11.76 -26.25
N LEU A 695 -19.63 -10.83 -25.51
CA LEU A 695 -19.67 -9.41 -25.83
C LEU A 695 -18.88 -9.08 -27.09
N LEU A 696 -17.73 -9.73 -27.32
CA LEU A 696 -16.94 -9.61 -28.55
C LEU A 696 -17.73 -10.13 -29.76
N SER A 697 -18.38 -11.30 -29.65
CA SER A 697 -19.23 -11.85 -30.73
C SER A 697 -20.39 -10.93 -31.07
N ARG A 698 -21.04 -10.31 -30.06
CA ARG A 698 -22.08 -9.28 -30.29
C ARG A 698 -21.57 -8.04 -31.02
N ARG A 699 -20.28 -7.74 -30.91
CA ARG A 699 -19.60 -6.64 -31.61
C ARG A 699 -19.01 -7.06 -32.96
N GLY A 700 -19.23 -8.31 -33.39
CA GLY A 700 -18.78 -8.84 -34.68
C GLY A 700 -17.43 -9.56 -34.65
N PHE A 701 -16.84 -9.79 -33.48
CA PHE A 701 -15.55 -10.47 -33.31
C PHE A 701 -15.75 -11.89 -32.78
N ASN A 702 -15.57 -12.90 -33.63
CA ASN A 702 -15.63 -14.32 -33.24
C ASN A 702 -14.23 -14.80 -32.86
N LEU A 703 -13.84 -14.54 -31.62
CA LEU A 703 -12.50 -14.85 -31.10
C LEU A 703 -12.57 -15.90 -29.99
N ASP A 704 -11.50 -16.67 -29.85
CA ASP A 704 -11.36 -17.63 -28.77
C ASP A 704 -10.79 -16.93 -27.53
N VAL A 705 -11.55 -16.99 -26.43
CA VAL A 705 -11.15 -16.41 -25.14
C VAL A 705 -10.80 -17.55 -24.18
N LEU A 706 -9.51 -17.66 -23.87
CA LEU A 706 -8.95 -18.70 -23.04
C LEU A 706 -8.47 -18.12 -21.71
N THR A 707 -8.30 -18.99 -20.72
CA THR A 707 -7.75 -18.64 -19.42
C THR A 707 -6.46 -19.40 -19.22
N SER A 708 -5.38 -18.69 -18.87
CA SER A 708 -4.12 -19.31 -18.47
C SER A 708 -3.80 -18.98 -17.02
N MET A 709 -3.13 -19.90 -16.35
CA MET A 709 -2.57 -19.71 -15.01
C MET A 709 -1.06 -19.92 -15.13
N GLU A 710 -0.30 -18.82 -15.07
CA GLU A 710 1.16 -18.86 -14.99
C GLU A 710 1.60 -18.24 -13.67
N GLU A 711 2.41 -18.97 -12.91
CA GLU A 711 3.12 -18.45 -11.72
C GLU A 711 2.23 -17.71 -10.70
N ALA A 712 1.00 -18.19 -10.51
CA ALA A 712 -0.04 -17.63 -9.63
C ALA A 712 -0.78 -16.37 -10.16
N ASN A 713 -0.45 -15.89 -11.37
CA ASN A 713 -1.19 -14.86 -12.07
C ASN A 713 -2.28 -15.46 -12.97
N TYR A 714 -3.42 -14.79 -13.04
CA TYR A 714 -4.55 -15.20 -13.85
C TYR A 714 -4.64 -14.32 -15.10
N TYR A 715 -4.45 -14.94 -16.26
CA TYR A 715 -4.48 -14.26 -17.55
C TYR A 715 -5.71 -14.67 -18.34
N ILE A 716 -6.31 -13.70 -19.03
CA ILE A 716 -7.28 -13.97 -20.10
C ILE A 716 -6.56 -13.71 -21.42
N LEU A 717 -6.57 -14.72 -22.29
CA LEU A 717 -5.96 -14.69 -23.61
C LEU A 717 -7.07 -14.63 -24.65
N VAL A 718 -7.05 -13.62 -25.52
CA VAL A 718 -7.91 -13.57 -26.71
C VAL A 718 -7.05 -13.92 -27.91
N LYS A 719 -7.32 -15.06 -28.57
CA LYS A 719 -6.60 -15.52 -29.76
C LYS A 719 -7.31 -15.09 -31.03
N PHE A 720 -6.53 -14.58 -31.99
CA PHE A 720 -6.97 -14.22 -33.34
C PHE A 720 -6.58 -15.29 -34.34
#